data_AF-A0A7X4LLU2-F1
#
_entry.id   AF-A0A7X4LLU2-F1
#
_cell.length_a   1.000
_cell.length_b   1.000
_cell.length_c   1.000
_cell.angle_alpha   90.00
_cell.angle_beta   90.00
_cell.angle_gamma   90.00
#
_symmetry.space_group_name_H-M   'P 1'
#
loop_
_entity.id
_entity.type
_entity.pdbx_description
1 polymer ?
#
loop_
_entity_poly.entity_id
_entity_poly.type
_entity_poly.pdbx_seq_one_letter_code
_entity_poly.pdbx_strand_id
1 'polypeptide(L)'
;MSHESNTVDKTNSVDSSRRRMMQFLAGAPLLPLAGSFLTAGCSSTAVASSLAATSSDAKLNAVRFISMDAPSLSDPAAMSTTTIGSSMQLRFTDGTSREVALAYKPFFITGDLVPDGKGNTVVAGGYYDINSQPILDPTANNRQFFSDCPDGSSLLTVDGAHVDGVYGNPVFAVVQFEYTSQNGAQEDMYGRLPSPIAVLTLDQNPQTGELKLVKYSNVDTSGVGGLWITCGASLSPWGTHLSSEEYEPDASDLDNAEFKSYSKHLFGDENKANPYNYGHLPEVTVNKDGTGSMNKHYCLGRISHELVQVMPDERTVIMGDDATNGGLFMFIADRKRDLSSGKLYVAKWTQVSGKGPGAGDISWIKLGHATSDEIKQLVDSGLKASDIMDIRTKDPHDNRFTHIRYSGKDNWVKLKPGMEKAAAYLETHRYAALVGGSLGFTKMEGTTVNIADKKAYSAMSYIYKSMTDGSTDIHVEGPKAGAVFEHTLLGGQKDNHGQPIDSEWVSTHMHVPYNLAGEDLAKPDYLGNLANAERIANPDNIKFSEKLRTLFIGEDSGLHVNNFLWAYNVDTGELSRVMSCAAGAESTGLHAVDEINGWTYIMSNSQHPGDWESPLHDKVKDTLDPYIRANFKGGYGSMVGYITGMPKLA
;
A
#
# COMPACT_ATOMS: atom_id res chain seq x y z
N MET A 1 74.64 19.64 26.01
CA MET A 1 74.00 20.78 26.70
C MET A 1 72.63 20.92 26.06
N SER A 2 71.49 20.71 26.72
CA SER A 2 71.19 20.33 28.11
C SER A 2 69.78 19.70 28.17
N HIS A 3 69.54 18.81 29.15
CA HIS A 3 68.27 18.43 29.85
C HIS A 3 66.93 19.08 29.36
N GLU A 4 65.73 18.47 29.37
CA GLU A 4 65.16 17.15 29.79
C GLU A 4 63.65 17.09 29.38
N SER A 5 62.79 16.09 29.63
CA SER A 5 62.82 14.76 30.31
C SER A 5 61.65 13.86 29.82
N ASN A 6 61.66 12.59 30.27
CA ASN A 6 60.53 11.69 30.59
C ASN A 6 59.60 11.09 29.51
N THR A 7 59.42 9.78 29.69
CA THR A 7 58.50 8.83 29.06
C THR A 7 57.07 8.92 29.61
N VAL A 8 56.10 8.35 28.88
CA VAL A 8 55.17 7.30 29.36
C VAL A 8 54.24 6.86 28.21
N ASP A 9 54.23 5.57 27.90
CA ASP A 9 53.20 4.93 27.08
C ASP A 9 51.85 4.87 27.83
N LYS A 10 50.75 5.26 27.18
CA LYS A 10 49.40 4.81 27.55
C LYS A 10 48.51 4.61 26.33
N THR A 11 48.40 3.35 25.91
CA THR A 11 47.18 2.83 25.30
C THR A 11 46.01 2.96 26.29
N ASN A 12 44.83 3.33 25.78
CA ASN A 12 43.54 2.76 26.21
C ASN A 12 42.40 3.31 25.34
N SER A 13 42.01 2.52 24.34
CA SER A 13 40.67 2.58 23.77
C SER A 13 39.67 2.15 24.83
N VAL A 14 38.74 3.03 25.22
CA VAL A 14 37.62 2.68 26.10
C VAL A 14 36.36 2.51 25.25
N ASP A 15 36.26 1.30 24.73
CA ASP A 15 35.05 0.56 24.36
C ASP A 15 33.70 1.28 24.65
N SER A 16 33.26 2.08 23.69
CA SER A 16 31.93 2.72 23.68
C SER A 16 30.82 1.77 23.19
N SER A 17 31.17 0.56 22.75
CA SER A 17 30.21 -0.43 22.24
C SER A 17 29.42 -1.10 23.38
N ARG A 18 30.08 -1.39 24.52
CA ARG A 18 29.46 -2.09 25.66
C ARG A 18 28.39 -1.29 26.42
N ARG A 19 28.33 0.04 26.30
CA ARG A 19 27.27 0.84 26.95
C ARG A 19 25.98 0.94 26.15
N ARG A 20 25.98 0.64 24.84
CA ARG A 20 24.76 0.64 24.01
C ARG A 20 23.94 -0.65 24.13
N MET A 21 24.52 -1.72 24.68
CA MET A 21 23.87 -3.04 24.76
C MET A 21 22.90 -3.21 25.96
N MET A 22 22.67 -2.17 26.77
CA MET A 22 21.83 -2.22 27.97
C MET A 22 20.55 -1.35 27.88
N GLN A 23 20.23 -0.79 26.71
CA GLN A 23 18.97 -0.08 26.46
C GLN A 23 18.08 -0.75 25.39
N PHE A 24 18.51 -1.87 24.81
CA PHE A 24 17.80 -2.61 23.76
C PHE A 24 16.93 -3.79 24.27
N LEU A 25 16.59 -3.81 25.56
CA LEU A 25 15.80 -4.88 26.21
C LEU A 25 14.36 -4.48 26.56
N ALA A 26 13.87 -3.35 26.05
CA ALA A 26 12.49 -2.87 26.24
C ALA A 26 11.48 -3.44 25.20
N GLY A 27 11.83 -4.53 24.51
CA GLY A 27 11.05 -5.09 23.40
C GLY A 27 10.99 -6.62 23.34
N ALA A 28 11.25 -7.32 24.46
CA ALA A 28 10.96 -8.74 24.55
C ALA A 28 9.45 -8.93 24.83
N PRO A 29 8.72 -9.82 24.12
CA PRO A 29 7.33 -10.09 24.43
C PRO A 29 7.24 -10.71 25.82
N LEU A 30 6.74 -9.92 26.79
CA LEU A 30 6.49 -10.41 28.14
C LEU A 30 5.38 -11.45 28.10
N LEU A 31 5.76 -12.70 28.42
CA LEU A 31 4.82 -13.77 28.71
C LEU A 31 3.77 -13.30 29.73
N PRO A 32 2.49 -13.73 29.60
CA PRO A 32 1.40 -13.15 30.37
C PRO A 32 1.57 -13.42 31.87
N LEU A 33 1.96 -12.39 32.61
CA LEU A 33 1.90 -12.36 34.07
C LEU A 33 0.44 -12.18 34.49
N ALA A 34 -0.21 -13.27 34.91
CA ALA A 34 -1.54 -13.25 35.48
C ALA A 34 -1.54 -12.49 36.83
N GLY A 35 -1.83 -11.19 36.79
CA GLY A 35 -1.92 -10.34 37.97
C GLY A 35 -3.25 -10.51 38.71
N SER A 36 -3.19 -10.95 39.96
CA SER A 36 -4.30 -10.82 40.92
C SER A 36 -3.80 -10.08 42.16
N PHE A 37 -4.39 -8.92 42.44
CA PHE A 37 -4.08 -8.11 43.61
C PHE A 37 -4.66 -8.73 44.88
N LEU A 38 -3.82 -9.15 45.83
CA LEU A 38 -4.13 -9.19 47.26
C LEU A 38 -2.87 -8.90 48.09
N THR A 39 -3.06 -8.25 49.24
CA THR A 39 -1.98 -7.70 50.08
C THR A 39 -1.69 -8.52 51.34
N ALA A 40 -0.41 -8.50 51.74
CA ALA A 40 0.15 -8.81 53.08
C ALA A 40 0.09 -10.25 53.64
N GLY A 41 1.28 -10.77 54.05
CA GLY A 41 1.39 -11.74 55.16
C GLY A 41 2.40 -12.89 55.02
N CYS A 42 3.61 -12.72 55.57
CA CYS A 42 4.49 -13.74 56.19
C CYS A 42 4.86 -15.08 55.49
N SER A 43 6.16 -15.21 55.22
CA SER A 43 7.03 -16.35 55.63
C SER A 43 6.76 -17.80 55.17
N SER A 44 7.59 -18.24 54.21
CA SER A 44 8.24 -19.57 54.13
C SER A 44 7.40 -20.85 54.33
N THR A 45 7.13 -21.56 53.23
CA THR A 45 7.59 -22.96 53.02
C THR A 45 7.39 -23.37 51.56
N ALA A 46 8.35 -24.11 51.00
CA ALA A 46 8.26 -24.58 49.62
C ALA A 46 7.33 -25.80 49.54
N VAL A 47 6.23 -25.67 48.80
CA VAL A 47 5.39 -26.80 48.39
C VAL A 47 5.16 -26.66 46.88
N ALA A 48 5.78 -27.55 46.10
CA ALA A 48 5.63 -27.57 44.65
C ALA A 48 4.25 -28.14 44.28
N SER A 49 3.21 -27.30 44.35
CA SER A 49 1.89 -27.61 43.82
C SER A 49 1.90 -27.38 42.33
N SER A 50 1.89 -28.46 41.55
CA SER A 50 1.70 -28.39 40.10
C SER A 50 0.29 -27.90 39.79
N LEU A 51 0.13 -26.59 39.59
CA LEU A 51 -1.01 -26.08 38.84
C LEU A 51 -0.88 -26.59 37.41
N ALA A 52 -1.59 -27.68 37.11
CA ALA A 52 -1.93 -28.02 35.75
C ALA A 52 -2.70 -26.81 35.19
N ALA A 53 -2.09 -26.10 34.24
CA ALA A 53 -2.80 -25.11 33.47
C ALA A 53 -3.94 -25.82 32.75
N THR A 54 -5.17 -25.56 33.15
CA THR A 54 -6.35 -26.00 32.42
C THR A 54 -6.33 -25.30 31.08
N SER A 55 -5.84 -25.99 30.05
CA SER A 55 -6.09 -25.62 28.65
C SER A 55 -7.59 -25.69 28.45
N SER A 56 -8.27 -24.55 28.52
CA SER A 56 -9.65 -24.47 28.09
C SER A 56 -9.68 -24.72 26.58
N ASP A 57 -10.35 -25.78 26.15
CA ASP A 57 -10.74 -26.00 24.75
C ASP A 57 -11.81 -24.99 24.28
N ALA A 58 -11.97 -23.88 25.01
CA ALA A 58 -12.89 -22.80 24.68
C ALA A 58 -12.40 -22.13 23.40
N LYS A 59 -13.26 -22.16 22.37
CA LYS A 59 -12.94 -21.59 21.08
C LYS A 59 -12.90 -20.06 21.16
N LEU A 60 -12.14 -19.44 20.29
CA LEU A 60 -12.21 -18.00 20.10
C LEU A 60 -13.62 -17.65 19.59
N ASN A 61 -14.26 -16.67 20.21
CA ASN A 61 -15.61 -16.21 19.89
C ASN A 61 -15.60 -14.82 19.23
N ALA A 62 -14.74 -13.93 19.71
CA ALA A 62 -14.59 -12.58 19.14
C ALA A 62 -13.20 -12.02 19.44
N VAL A 63 -12.78 -11.08 18.58
CA VAL A 63 -11.58 -10.26 18.75
C VAL A 63 -12.01 -8.80 18.86
N ARG A 64 -11.34 -8.04 19.74
CA ARG A 64 -11.45 -6.58 19.80
C ARG A 64 -10.07 -5.98 19.92
N PHE A 65 -9.74 -5.02 19.07
CA PHE A 65 -8.54 -4.19 19.22
C PHE A 65 -8.77 -3.17 20.34
N ILE A 66 -7.73 -2.92 21.14
CA ILE A 66 -7.69 -1.87 22.16
C ILE A 66 -6.78 -0.79 21.61
N SER A 67 -7.39 0.35 21.28
CA SER A 67 -6.71 1.50 20.70
C SER A 67 -5.54 1.99 21.57
N MET A 68 -4.48 2.46 20.91
CA MET A 68 -3.46 3.31 21.54
C MET A 68 -3.78 4.80 21.35
N ASP A 69 -3.20 5.64 22.20
CA ASP A 69 -3.15 7.10 21.99
C ASP A 69 -2.16 7.45 20.85
N ALA A 70 -2.33 8.60 20.21
CA ALA A 70 -1.33 9.14 19.28
C ALA A 70 -0.06 9.56 20.05
N PRO A 71 1.15 9.36 19.48
CA PRO A 71 2.37 9.84 20.09
C PRO A 71 2.43 11.37 20.09
N SER A 72 3.25 11.96 20.97
CA SER A 72 3.39 13.41 21.08
C SER A 72 4.81 13.82 21.47
N LEU A 73 5.10 15.12 21.44
CA LEU A 73 6.40 15.70 21.81
C LEU A 73 6.83 15.42 23.27
N SER A 74 6.00 14.79 24.12
CA SER A 74 6.46 14.23 25.40
C SER A 74 7.37 13.00 25.22
N ASP A 75 7.22 12.28 24.10
CA ASP A 75 8.10 11.20 23.65
C ASP A 75 8.43 11.35 22.15
N PRO A 76 9.43 12.20 21.81
CA PRO A 76 9.89 12.36 20.43
C PRO A 76 10.41 11.07 19.79
N ALA A 77 10.89 10.10 20.58
CA ALA A 77 11.38 8.84 20.03
C ALA A 77 10.23 8.00 19.47
N ALA A 78 9.09 7.96 20.17
CA ALA A 78 7.87 7.30 19.69
C ALA A 78 7.26 7.96 18.44
N MET A 79 7.37 9.29 18.30
CA MET A 79 6.97 10.00 17.07
C MET A 79 7.92 9.72 15.88
N SER A 80 9.17 9.31 16.11
CA SER A 80 10.20 9.15 15.07
C SER A 80 10.54 7.68 14.76
N THR A 81 9.60 6.76 14.98
CA THR A 81 9.69 5.35 14.60
C THR A 81 8.30 4.74 14.47
N THR A 82 8.16 3.63 13.75
CA THR A 82 6.96 2.80 13.83
C THR A 82 6.74 2.34 15.27
N THR A 83 5.63 2.76 15.88
CA THR A 83 5.30 2.53 17.28
C THR A 83 3.95 1.82 17.42
N ILE A 84 3.91 0.80 18.28
CA ILE A 84 2.69 0.08 18.65
C ILE A 84 2.59 0.08 20.17
N GLY A 85 1.58 0.77 20.70
CA GLY A 85 1.15 0.71 22.11
C GLY A 85 -0.20 0.03 22.29
N SER A 86 -0.79 -0.49 21.20
CA SER A 86 -2.11 -1.12 21.19
C SER A 86 -2.06 -2.57 21.67
N SER A 87 -3.21 -3.11 22.02
CA SER A 87 -3.35 -4.51 22.39
C SER A 87 -4.60 -5.13 21.77
N MET A 88 -4.73 -6.45 21.87
CA MET A 88 -5.84 -7.19 21.33
C MET A 88 -6.49 -8.06 22.41
N GLN A 89 -7.78 -7.85 22.62
CA GLN A 89 -8.60 -8.65 23.51
C GLN A 89 -9.24 -9.81 22.75
N LEU A 90 -8.82 -11.02 23.10
CA LEU A 90 -9.41 -12.27 22.65
C LEU A 90 -10.51 -12.67 23.63
N ARG A 91 -11.73 -12.93 23.15
CA ARG A 91 -12.86 -13.42 23.96
C ARG A 91 -13.22 -14.84 23.54
N PHE A 92 -13.37 -15.74 24.51
CA PHE A 92 -13.60 -17.17 24.27
C PHE A 92 -15.05 -17.56 24.54
N THR A 93 -15.48 -18.70 24.01
CA THR A 93 -16.87 -19.21 24.13
C THR A 93 -17.30 -19.56 25.55
N ASP A 94 -16.35 -19.72 26.48
CA ASP A 94 -16.63 -19.93 27.92
C ASP A 94 -16.82 -18.62 28.71
N GLY A 95 -16.75 -17.47 28.03
CA GLY A 95 -16.87 -16.14 28.63
C GLY A 95 -15.55 -15.58 29.19
N THR A 96 -14.44 -16.32 29.11
CA THR A 96 -13.12 -15.79 29.50
C THR A 96 -12.56 -14.84 28.43
N SER A 97 -11.60 -14.01 28.83
CA SER A 97 -10.89 -13.11 27.93
C SER A 97 -9.40 -13.06 28.22
N ARG A 98 -8.58 -12.98 27.17
CA ARG A 98 -7.13 -12.76 27.27
C ARG A 98 -6.74 -11.55 26.45
N GLU A 99 -5.96 -10.66 27.05
CA GLU A 99 -5.32 -9.56 26.33
C GLU A 99 -3.92 -9.98 25.84
N VAL A 100 -3.54 -9.53 24.64
CA VAL A 100 -2.21 -9.73 24.05
C VAL A 100 -1.71 -8.38 23.56
N ALA A 101 -0.56 -7.94 24.06
CA ALA A 101 0.10 -6.73 23.55
C ALA A 101 0.55 -6.96 22.10
N LEU A 102 0.33 -5.98 21.24
CA LEU A 102 0.83 -5.98 19.87
C LEU A 102 2.22 -5.33 19.84
N ALA A 103 3.05 -5.70 18.86
CA ALA A 103 4.36 -5.07 18.64
C ALA A 103 4.79 -5.19 17.18
N TYR A 104 5.55 -4.23 16.67
CA TYR A 104 6.04 -4.25 15.29
C TYR A 104 7.33 -5.05 15.17
N LYS A 105 7.49 -5.83 14.08
CA LYS A 105 8.73 -6.52 13.74
C LYS A 105 9.12 -6.29 12.27
N PRO A 106 10.20 -5.53 11.99
CA PRO A 106 10.72 -5.40 10.64
C PRO A 106 11.43 -6.68 10.19
N PHE A 107 11.40 -6.96 8.88
CA PHE A 107 12.28 -7.91 8.22
C PHE A 107 13.67 -7.30 7.96
N PHE A 108 13.70 -6.01 7.60
CA PHE A 108 14.90 -5.20 7.32
C PHE A 108 14.55 -3.70 7.29
N ILE A 109 15.56 -2.84 7.20
CA ILE A 109 15.42 -1.47 6.70
C ILE A 109 15.99 -1.43 5.28
N THR A 110 15.32 -0.80 4.33
CA THR A 110 15.81 -0.70 2.94
C THR A 110 17.20 -0.07 2.88
N GLY A 111 18.05 -0.58 1.99
CA GLY A 111 19.49 -0.31 2.02
C GLY A 111 20.28 -1.13 3.04
N ASP A 112 19.68 -2.12 3.71
CA ASP A 112 20.42 -3.20 4.37
C ASP A 112 20.95 -4.20 3.34
N LEU A 113 22.08 -4.84 3.68
CA LEU A 113 22.59 -6.00 2.95
C LEU A 113 21.92 -7.26 3.50
N VAL A 114 21.02 -7.84 2.72
CA VAL A 114 20.22 -9.03 3.06
C VAL A 114 20.67 -10.25 2.26
N PRO A 115 20.45 -11.50 2.74
CA PRO A 115 20.97 -12.70 2.06
C PRO A 115 20.32 -12.94 0.68
N ASP A 116 21.12 -13.29 -0.32
CA ASP A 116 20.64 -13.63 -1.68
C ASP A 116 20.22 -15.11 -1.85
N GLY A 117 20.36 -15.92 -0.79
CA GLY A 117 20.15 -17.37 -0.81
C GLY A 117 21.23 -18.18 -1.53
N LYS A 118 22.32 -17.56 -2.00
CA LYS A 118 23.46 -18.19 -2.71
C LYS A 118 24.79 -18.02 -1.95
N GLY A 119 24.74 -17.52 -0.73
CA GLY A 119 25.90 -17.25 0.13
C GLY A 119 26.46 -15.84 0.03
N ASN A 120 25.81 -14.93 -0.71
CA ASN A 120 26.17 -13.51 -0.79
C ASN A 120 25.08 -12.65 -0.15
N THR A 121 25.16 -11.34 -0.40
CA THR A 121 24.13 -10.37 0.00
C THR A 121 23.73 -9.46 -1.16
N VAL A 122 22.55 -8.88 -1.05
CA VAL A 122 21.96 -7.92 -1.99
C VAL A 122 21.39 -6.73 -1.20
N VAL A 123 21.29 -5.56 -1.84
CA VAL A 123 20.71 -4.36 -1.22
C VAL A 123 19.18 -4.46 -1.23
N ALA A 124 18.56 -4.47 -0.05
CA ALA A 124 17.10 -4.49 0.07
C ALA A 124 16.48 -3.18 -0.47
N GLY A 125 15.45 -3.27 -1.32
CA GLY A 125 14.87 -2.13 -2.03
C GLY A 125 15.79 -1.48 -3.08
N GLY A 126 16.88 -2.16 -3.48
CA GLY A 126 17.86 -1.62 -4.44
C GLY A 126 17.33 -1.50 -5.88
N TYR A 127 17.74 -0.45 -6.59
CA TYR A 127 17.34 -0.17 -7.97
C TYR A 127 18.24 -0.85 -9.01
N TYR A 128 17.65 -1.26 -10.13
CA TYR A 128 18.30 -1.97 -11.22
C TYR A 128 17.83 -1.45 -12.60
N ASP A 129 18.75 -1.41 -13.57
CA ASP A 129 18.44 -1.08 -14.97
C ASP A 129 17.80 -2.27 -15.71
N ILE A 130 17.44 -2.06 -16.99
CA ILE A 130 16.82 -3.11 -17.84
C ILE A 130 17.73 -4.34 -18.05
N ASN A 131 19.03 -4.21 -17.78
CA ASN A 131 20.05 -5.27 -17.89
C ASN A 131 20.37 -5.89 -16.51
N SER A 132 19.51 -5.67 -15.51
CA SER A 132 19.71 -6.09 -14.11
C SER A 132 21.02 -5.59 -13.48
N GLN A 133 21.55 -4.45 -13.91
CA GLN A 133 22.71 -3.80 -13.30
C GLN A 133 22.28 -2.79 -12.23
N PRO A 134 22.94 -2.75 -11.05
CA PRO A 134 22.67 -1.75 -10.02
C PRO A 134 22.71 -0.31 -10.54
N ILE A 135 21.64 0.47 -10.32
CA ILE A 135 21.65 1.91 -10.63
C ILE A 135 22.38 2.64 -9.50
N LEU A 136 23.43 3.39 -9.84
CA LEU A 136 24.31 4.07 -8.88
C LEU A 136 23.99 5.57 -8.80
N ASP A 137 24.01 6.10 -7.58
CA ASP A 137 23.83 7.52 -7.30
C ASP A 137 25.19 8.25 -7.30
N PRO A 138 25.50 9.07 -8.32
CA PRO A 138 26.77 9.80 -8.40
C PRO A 138 26.89 10.87 -7.30
N THR A 139 25.78 11.32 -6.72
CA THR A 139 25.77 12.31 -5.64
C THR A 139 26.03 11.67 -4.27
N ALA A 140 25.75 10.38 -4.11
CA ALA A 140 26.02 9.59 -2.90
C ALA A 140 27.30 8.72 -3.00
N ASN A 141 28.38 9.24 -3.59
CA ASN A 141 29.65 8.53 -3.81
C ASN A 141 29.52 7.22 -4.64
N ASN A 142 28.58 7.15 -5.58
CA ASN A 142 28.23 5.95 -6.36
C ASN A 142 27.70 4.79 -5.49
N ARG A 143 27.09 5.08 -4.34
CA ARG A 143 26.22 4.12 -3.63
C ARG A 143 25.09 3.70 -4.57
N GLN A 144 24.67 2.43 -4.55
CA GLN A 144 23.45 2.02 -5.26
C GLN A 144 22.25 2.81 -4.73
N PHE A 145 21.35 3.25 -5.61
CA PHE A 145 20.04 3.73 -5.19
C PHE A 145 19.27 2.59 -4.51
N PHE A 146 18.59 2.91 -3.42
CA PHE A 146 17.59 2.05 -2.81
C PHE A 146 16.43 2.90 -2.32
N SER A 147 15.25 2.32 -2.35
CA SER A 147 13.99 3.01 -2.08
C SER A 147 13.80 3.24 -0.58
N ASP A 148 13.47 4.46 -0.18
CA ASP A 148 12.85 4.78 1.10
C ASP A 148 11.32 4.54 1.09
N CYS A 149 10.79 4.03 -0.03
CA CYS A 149 9.37 3.89 -0.30
C CYS A 149 8.89 2.45 -0.59
N PRO A 150 8.92 1.55 0.40
CA PRO A 150 8.30 0.22 0.29
C PRO A 150 6.78 0.29 0.43
N ASP A 151 6.07 -0.17 -0.60
CA ASP A 151 4.62 -0.09 -0.71
C ASP A 151 3.96 -1.49 -0.79
N GLY A 152 3.15 -1.73 -1.82
CA GLY A 152 2.30 -2.88 -2.03
C GLY A 152 2.96 -4.20 -1.67
N SER A 153 2.32 -4.91 -0.75
CA SER A 153 2.89 -6.13 -0.18
C SER A 153 1.84 -7.25 -0.07
N SER A 154 2.27 -8.50 -0.17
CA SER A 154 1.39 -9.67 -0.02
C SER A 154 2.15 -10.83 0.61
N LEU A 155 1.47 -11.63 1.45
CA LEU A 155 2.04 -12.77 2.16
C LEU A 155 1.30 -14.05 1.74
N LEU A 156 2.04 -15.08 1.33
CA LEU A 156 1.48 -16.27 0.71
C LEU A 156 2.33 -17.54 0.95
N THR A 157 1.74 -18.69 0.64
CA THR A 157 2.42 -19.99 0.57
C THR A 157 2.41 -20.52 -0.87
N VAL A 158 3.42 -21.32 -1.22
CA VAL A 158 3.48 -22.01 -2.52
C VAL A 158 3.54 -23.52 -2.29
N ASP A 159 2.63 -24.26 -2.92
CA ASP A 159 2.46 -25.70 -2.69
C ASP A 159 3.71 -26.52 -3.05
N GLY A 160 4.24 -27.23 -2.04
CA GLY A 160 5.47 -28.02 -2.16
C GLY A 160 6.71 -27.17 -2.43
N ALA A 161 6.73 -25.91 -1.98
CA ALA A 161 7.95 -25.12 -1.91
C ALA A 161 8.97 -25.73 -0.93
N HIS A 162 10.24 -25.58 -1.25
CA HIS A 162 11.37 -25.98 -0.40
C HIS A 162 12.54 -25.06 -0.72
N VAL A 163 13.01 -24.31 0.27
CA VAL A 163 14.12 -23.35 0.11
C VAL A 163 15.15 -23.59 1.20
N ASP A 164 16.41 -23.66 0.81
CA ASP A 164 17.52 -23.89 1.74
C ASP A 164 17.60 -22.78 2.79
N GLY A 165 17.77 -23.17 4.06
CA GLY A 165 17.82 -22.25 5.20
C GLY A 165 16.47 -22.00 5.90
N VAL A 166 15.36 -22.52 5.36
CA VAL A 166 14.06 -22.62 6.05
C VAL A 166 14.07 -23.89 6.93
N TYR A 167 13.67 -23.78 8.20
CA TYR A 167 13.63 -24.92 9.14
C TYR A 167 12.21 -25.23 9.64
N GLY A 168 11.34 -24.24 9.67
CA GLY A 168 9.90 -24.35 9.89
C GLY A 168 9.15 -24.48 8.57
N ASN A 169 8.08 -23.70 8.40
CA ASN A 169 7.32 -23.70 7.15
C ASN A 169 7.84 -22.58 6.21
N PRO A 170 8.00 -22.83 4.90
CA PRO A 170 8.30 -21.79 3.94
C PRO A 170 7.07 -20.90 3.74
N VAL A 171 7.24 -19.60 3.99
CA VAL A 171 6.26 -18.54 3.68
C VAL A 171 6.97 -17.52 2.80
N PHE A 172 6.25 -16.91 1.87
CA PHE A 172 6.78 -15.89 0.98
C PHE A 172 6.05 -14.58 1.20
N ALA A 173 6.79 -13.47 1.14
CA ALA A 173 6.19 -12.17 0.89
C ALA A 173 6.65 -11.65 -0.47
N VAL A 174 5.78 -10.97 -1.21
CA VAL A 174 6.17 -10.10 -2.33
C VAL A 174 6.02 -8.67 -1.84
N VAL A 175 7.01 -7.83 -2.11
CA VAL A 175 7.09 -6.43 -1.69
C VAL A 175 7.56 -5.61 -2.88
N GLN A 176 6.81 -4.57 -3.24
CA GLN A 176 7.19 -3.59 -4.24
C GLN A 176 7.63 -2.27 -3.59
N PHE A 177 8.34 -1.46 -4.36
CA PHE A 177 9.00 -0.25 -3.89
C PHE A 177 8.71 0.86 -4.89
N GLU A 178 7.87 1.79 -4.51
CA GLU A 178 7.17 2.69 -5.41
C GLU A 178 8.11 3.69 -6.07
N TYR A 179 8.77 4.54 -5.26
CA TYR A 179 9.74 5.55 -5.70
C TYR A 179 10.94 5.68 -4.75
N THR A 180 11.73 6.73 -4.92
CA THR A 180 12.77 7.19 -3.98
C THR A 180 12.58 8.68 -3.82
N SER A 181 12.47 9.19 -2.59
CA SER A 181 12.14 10.62 -2.39
C SER A 181 13.25 11.54 -2.89
N GLN A 182 14.52 11.18 -2.64
CA GLN A 182 15.67 12.04 -2.90
C GLN A 182 16.98 11.31 -3.21
N ASN A 183 17.85 11.94 -4.00
CA ASN A 183 19.24 11.50 -4.18
C ASN A 183 20.17 12.00 -3.05
N GLY A 184 21.44 11.60 -3.07
CA GLY A 184 22.47 12.03 -2.11
C GLY A 184 22.73 13.55 -2.03
N ALA A 185 22.33 14.33 -3.03
CA ALA A 185 22.35 15.79 -3.03
C ALA A 185 21.05 16.44 -2.53
N GLN A 186 20.07 15.64 -2.07
CA GLN A 186 18.73 16.07 -1.65
C GLN A 186 17.89 16.66 -2.79
N GLU A 187 18.16 16.24 -4.02
CA GLU A 187 17.31 16.54 -5.18
C GLU A 187 16.20 15.49 -5.29
N ASP A 188 14.99 15.94 -5.63
CA ASP A 188 13.80 15.11 -5.83
C ASP A 188 14.04 13.96 -6.84
N MET A 189 13.59 12.76 -6.46
CA MET A 189 13.70 11.54 -7.25
C MET A 189 12.35 10.82 -7.51
N TYR A 190 11.22 11.44 -7.15
CA TYR A 190 9.87 10.91 -7.40
C TYR A 190 9.67 10.60 -8.90
N GLY A 191 9.12 9.42 -9.22
CA GLY A 191 8.92 8.94 -10.60
C GLY A 191 10.19 8.79 -11.48
N ARG A 192 11.41 9.11 -10.99
CA ARG A 192 12.62 9.17 -11.83
C ARG A 192 13.34 7.83 -12.04
N LEU A 193 12.94 6.76 -11.35
CA LEU A 193 13.63 5.48 -11.33
C LEU A 193 12.64 4.32 -11.56
N PRO A 194 13.08 3.17 -12.11
CA PRO A 194 12.22 1.99 -12.29
C PRO A 194 11.94 1.29 -10.97
N SER A 195 10.67 1.17 -10.59
CA SER A 195 10.22 0.63 -9.29
C SER A 195 10.70 -0.81 -9.05
N PRO A 196 11.46 -1.07 -7.97
CA PRO A 196 11.90 -2.41 -7.60
C PRO A 196 10.74 -3.29 -7.09
N ILE A 197 10.88 -4.60 -7.24
CA ILE A 197 9.97 -5.58 -6.63
C ILE A 197 10.72 -6.87 -6.31
N ALA A 198 10.43 -7.46 -5.15
CA ALA A 198 11.19 -8.60 -4.63
C ALA A 198 10.31 -9.64 -3.92
N VAL A 199 10.74 -10.89 -4.03
CA VAL A 199 10.26 -12.03 -3.21
C VAL A 199 11.16 -12.18 -1.99
N LEU A 200 10.57 -12.08 -0.81
CA LEU A 200 11.14 -12.46 0.47
C LEU A 200 10.79 -13.92 0.76
N THR A 201 11.78 -14.78 0.98
CA THR A 201 11.55 -16.09 1.57
C THR A 201 11.70 -15.99 3.09
N LEU A 202 10.67 -16.44 3.81
CA LEU A 202 10.55 -16.36 5.25
C LEU A 202 10.50 -17.77 5.86
N ASP A 203 11.26 -17.98 6.93
CA ASP A 203 11.13 -19.13 7.82
C ASP A 203 10.05 -18.82 8.85
N GLN A 204 8.91 -19.53 8.78
CA GLN A 204 7.82 -19.42 9.74
C GLN A 204 7.98 -20.48 10.84
N ASN A 205 8.20 -20.02 12.07
CA ASN A 205 8.24 -20.88 13.25
C ASN A 205 6.87 -21.57 13.49
N PRO A 206 6.75 -22.91 13.43
CA PRO A 206 5.44 -23.57 13.55
C PRO A 206 4.79 -23.43 14.95
N GLN A 207 5.60 -23.20 15.99
CA GLN A 207 5.17 -23.09 17.39
C GLN A 207 4.77 -21.65 17.79
N THR A 208 5.35 -20.63 17.18
CA THR A 208 5.10 -19.21 17.54
C THR A 208 4.53 -18.34 16.43
N GLY A 209 4.56 -18.79 15.17
CA GLY A 209 4.17 -17.99 14.01
C GLY A 209 5.17 -16.90 13.66
N GLU A 210 6.31 -16.85 14.35
CA GLU A 210 7.35 -15.87 14.06
C GLU A 210 7.91 -16.07 12.66
N LEU A 211 7.89 -15.01 11.85
CA LEU A 211 8.51 -14.94 10.54
C LEU A 211 9.93 -14.40 10.67
N LYS A 212 10.86 -14.96 9.89
CA LYS A 212 12.26 -14.52 9.80
C LYS A 212 12.74 -14.58 8.35
N LEU A 213 13.38 -13.52 7.86
CA LEU A 213 13.96 -13.49 6.52
C LEU A 213 15.09 -14.53 6.37
N VAL A 214 15.03 -15.32 5.29
CA VAL A 214 16.06 -16.29 4.87
C VAL A 214 16.74 -15.87 3.57
N LYS A 215 15.97 -15.40 2.59
CA LYS A 215 16.43 -15.03 1.26
C LYS A 215 15.63 -13.84 0.73
N TYR A 216 16.31 -12.92 0.05
CA TYR A 216 15.73 -11.83 -0.71
C TYR A 216 16.05 -12.07 -2.21
N SER A 217 15.05 -12.02 -3.08
CA SER A 217 15.21 -12.18 -4.53
C SER A 217 14.47 -11.09 -5.27
N ASN A 218 15.18 -10.22 -6.00
CA ASN A 218 14.54 -9.35 -6.99
C ASN A 218 13.74 -10.19 -8.00
N VAL A 219 12.61 -9.65 -8.47
CA VAL A 219 11.88 -10.18 -9.62
C VAL A 219 12.45 -9.53 -10.89
N ASP A 220 12.64 -10.32 -11.94
CA ASP A 220 13.10 -9.81 -13.23
C ASP A 220 11.94 -9.11 -13.97
N THR A 221 12.07 -7.79 -14.14
CA THR A 221 11.09 -6.92 -14.83
C THR A 221 11.47 -6.64 -16.28
N SER A 222 12.61 -7.15 -16.78
CA SER A 222 13.11 -6.85 -18.12
C SER A 222 12.15 -7.32 -19.22
N GLY A 223 11.48 -8.45 -19.02
CA GLY A 223 10.48 -9.01 -19.94
C GLY A 223 9.21 -8.17 -20.11
N VAL A 224 8.91 -7.26 -19.17
CA VAL A 224 7.77 -6.32 -19.24
C VAL A 224 8.20 -4.87 -19.48
N GLY A 225 9.49 -4.62 -19.69
CA GLY A 225 10.03 -3.28 -19.96
C GLY A 225 10.18 -2.40 -18.72
N GLY A 226 10.38 -2.99 -17.53
CA GLY A 226 10.41 -2.29 -16.26
C GLY A 226 9.03 -2.01 -15.67
N LEU A 227 9.02 -1.49 -14.44
CA LEU A 227 7.81 -1.03 -13.74
C LEU A 227 7.87 0.47 -13.46
N TRP A 228 6.71 1.09 -13.40
CA TRP A 228 6.51 2.52 -13.16
C TRP A 228 5.63 2.73 -11.92
N ILE A 229 6.14 3.49 -10.94
CA ILE A 229 5.46 3.95 -9.71
C ILE A 229 4.51 2.87 -9.16
N THR A 230 5.09 1.83 -8.56
CA THR A 230 4.30 0.67 -8.09
C THR A 230 3.75 0.92 -6.70
N CYS A 231 2.49 1.36 -6.63
CA CYS A 231 1.78 1.73 -5.40
C CYS A 231 1.26 0.51 -4.62
N GLY A 232 -0.04 0.44 -4.31
CA GLY A 232 -0.65 -0.66 -3.55
C GLY A 232 -0.56 -2.03 -4.22
N ALA A 233 -0.90 -3.09 -3.47
CA ALA A 233 -0.94 -4.45 -4.03
C ALA A 233 -1.92 -5.39 -3.31
N SER A 234 -2.45 -6.36 -4.05
CA SER A 234 -3.35 -7.37 -3.51
C SER A 234 -2.90 -8.81 -3.84
N LEU A 235 -3.40 -9.77 -3.07
CA LEU A 235 -3.22 -11.19 -3.38
C LEU A 235 -4.46 -11.69 -4.13
N SER A 236 -4.25 -12.32 -5.28
CA SER A 236 -5.32 -12.97 -6.04
C SER A 236 -5.86 -14.21 -5.31
N PRO A 237 -7.11 -14.63 -5.58
CA PRO A 237 -7.65 -15.90 -5.07
C PRO A 237 -6.87 -17.16 -5.49
N TRP A 238 -5.94 -17.05 -6.45
CA TRP A 238 -5.08 -18.13 -6.92
C TRP A 238 -3.62 -18.05 -6.44
N GLY A 239 -3.30 -17.14 -5.51
CA GLY A 239 -2.00 -17.10 -4.85
C GLY A 239 -0.90 -16.41 -5.64
N THR A 240 -1.25 -15.37 -6.40
CA THR A 240 -0.31 -14.46 -7.08
C THR A 240 -0.45 -13.05 -6.53
N HIS A 241 0.64 -12.30 -6.55
CA HIS A 241 0.65 -10.91 -6.11
C HIS A 241 0.32 -10.00 -7.30
N LEU A 242 -0.79 -9.28 -7.17
CA LEU A 242 -1.24 -8.25 -8.10
C LEU A 242 -0.64 -6.93 -7.63
N SER A 243 0.41 -6.52 -8.32
CA SER A 243 1.07 -5.23 -8.19
C SER A 243 0.22 -4.17 -8.90
N SER A 244 0.67 -2.93 -8.91
CA SER A 244 0.00 -1.83 -9.60
C SER A 244 1.02 -0.92 -10.30
N GLU A 245 0.57 -0.07 -11.21
CA GLU A 245 1.36 1.04 -11.76
C GLU A 245 0.48 2.29 -11.70
N GLU A 246 0.91 3.25 -10.91
CA GLU A 246 0.19 4.48 -10.57
C GLU A 246 0.66 5.66 -11.46
N TYR A 247 -0.09 6.76 -11.49
CA TYR A 247 0.19 8.02 -12.21
C TYR A 247 0.81 7.82 -13.59
N GLU A 248 0.05 7.22 -14.50
CA GLU A 248 0.63 6.77 -15.74
C GLU A 248 1.13 7.96 -16.62
N PRO A 249 2.31 7.85 -17.26
CA PRO A 249 2.88 8.97 -17.99
C PRO A 249 1.99 9.36 -19.18
N ASP A 250 1.59 10.63 -19.29
CA ASP A 250 0.66 11.07 -20.34
C ASP A 250 1.29 10.89 -21.73
N ALA A 251 0.74 9.99 -22.54
CA ALA A 251 1.25 9.68 -23.88
C ALA A 251 1.13 10.84 -24.88
N SER A 252 0.46 11.93 -24.50
CA SER A 252 0.45 13.19 -25.26
C SER A 252 1.55 14.19 -24.84
N ASP A 253 2.25 13.98 -23.71
CA ASP A 253 3.34 14.82 -23.21
C ASP A 253 4.68 14.04 -23.12
N LEU A 254 5.24 13.74 -24.28
CA LEU A 254 6.54 13.05 -24.40
C LEU A 254 7.74 13.92 -23.95
N ASP A 255 7.52 15.19 -23.62
CA ASP A 255 8.57 16.10 -23.15
C ASP A 255 8.68 16.16 -21.62
N ASN A 256 7.80 15.48 -20.89
CA ASN A 256 7.82 15.35 -19.44
C ASN A 256 9.22 14.94 -18.90
N ALA A 257 9.75 15.74 -17.97
CA ALA A 257 11.12 15.61 -17.47
C ALA A 257 11.33 14.41 -16.53
N GLU A 258 10.29 13.97 -15.83
CA GLU A 258 10.30 12.80 -14.96
C GLU A 258 10.33 11.52 -15.79
N PHE A 259 9.41 11.38 -16.76
CA PHE A 259 9.39 10.26 -17.70
C PHE A 259 10.69 10.11 -18.50
N LYS A 260 11.31 11.22 -18.92
CA LYS A 260 12.65 11.20 -19.55
C LYS A 260 13.74 10.74 -18.57
N SER A 261 13.68 11.17 -17.31
CA SER A 261 14.61 10.75 -16.26
C SER A 261 14.49 9.24 -15.99
N TYR A 262 13.27 8.73 -15.85
CA TYR A 262 12.96 7.31 -15.78
C TYR A 262 13.55 6.54 -16.97
N SER A 263 13.28 6.98 -18.20
CA SER A 263 13.78 6.34 -19.42
C SER A 263 15.31 6.27 -19.43
N LYS A 264 15.97 7.33 -18.97
CA LYS A 264 17.43 7.41 -18.83
C LYS A 264 17.98 6.40 -17.82
N HIS A 265 17.38 6.31 -16.64
CA HIS A 265 17.84 5.40 -15.59
C HIS A 265 17.59 3.93 -15.92
N LEU A 266 16.44 3.61 -16.53
CA LEU A 266 16.10 2.24 -16.91
C LEU A 266 16.83 1.76 -18.18
N PHE A 267 16.92 2.60 -19.22
CA PHE A 267 17.38 2.18 -20.55
C PHE A 267 18.70 2.79 -21.03
N GLY A 268 19.25 3.79 -20.31
CA GLY A 268 20.42 4.58 -20.73
C GLY A 268 20.13 5.68 -21.75
N ASP A 269 18.86 5.92 -22.11
CA ASP A 269 18.43 6.89 -23.13
C ASP A 269 17.11 7.53 -22.71
N GLU A 270 17.04 8.86 -22.70
CA GLU A 270 15.87 9.66 -22.31
C GLU A 270 14.65 9.47 -23.24
N ASN A 271 14.84 8.93 -24.45
CA ASN A 271 13.79 8.85 -25.50
C ASN A 271 13.39 7.41 -25.88
N LYS A 272 13.80 6.42 -25.09
CA LYS A 272 13.62 4.99 -25.41
C LYS A 272 12.38 4.36 -24.77
N ALA A 273 11.92 4.86 -23.64
CA ALA A 273 10.67 4.42 -23.02
C ALA A 273 9.45 4.85 -23.86
N ASN A 274 8.44 3.98 -23.93
CA ASN A 274 7.12 4.29 -24.51
C ASN A 274 6.12 4.43 -23.35
N PRO A 275 5.41 5.57 -23.18
CA PRO A 275 4.46 5.76 -22.09
C PRO A 275 3.39 4.65 -22.00
N TYR A 276 2.97 4.09 -23.14
CA TYR A 276 1.98 3.02 -23.19
C TYR A 276 2.47 1.65 -22.68
N ASN A 277 3.75 1.50 -22.32
CA ASN A 277 4.24 0.31 -21.61
C ASN A 277 3.88 0.29 -20.12
N TYR A 278 3.39 1.42 -19.58
CA TYR A 278 3.22 1.70 -18.15
C TYR A 278 1.79 2.12 -17.82
N GLY A 279 1.39 2.00 -16.55
CA GLY A 279 0.03 2.25 -16.08
C GLY A 279 -0.89 1.04 -16.21
N HIS A 280 -0.34 -0.19 -16.18
CA HIS A 280 -1.10 -1.44 -16.28
C HIS A 280 -0.85 -2.30 -15.05
N LEU A 281 -1.74 -3.27 -14.77
CA LEU A 281 -1.59 -4.17 -13.64
C LEU A 281 -0.48 -5.24 -13.85
N PRO A 282 0.64 -5.24 -13.11
CA PRO A 282 1.61 -6.32 -13.13
C PRO A 282 1.17 -7.47 -12.18
N GLU A 283 1.50 -8.71 -12.53
CA GLU A 283 1.24 -9.88 -11.70
C GLU A 283 2.53 -10.68 -11.48
N VAL A 284 2.89 -10.89 -10.21
CA VAL A 284 4.02 -11.73 -9.79
C VAL A 284 3.55 -13.11 -9.36
N THR A 285 4.08 -14.14 -10.02
CA THR A 285 3.98 -15.53 -9.57
C THR A 285 5.23 -15.90 -8.78
N VAL A 286 5.06 -16.41 -7.56
CA VAL A 286 6.18 -16.89 -6.72
C VAL A 286 6.49 -18.34 -7.06
N ASN A 287 7.77 -18.62 -7.32
CA ASN A 287 8.28 -19.95 -7.61
C ASN A 287 8.60 -20.73 -6.32
N LYS A 288 8.63 -22.06 -6.42
CA LYS A 288 8.88 -22.99 -5.30
C LYS A 288 10.24 -22.81 -4.61
N ASP A 289 11.18 -22.14 -5.26
CA ASP A 289 12.53 -21.84 -4.77
C ASP A 289 12.65 -20.43 -4.16
N GLY A 290 11.55 -19.66 -4.08
CA GLY A 290 11.55 -18.28 -3.59
C GLY A 290 12.12 -17.26 -4.57
N THR A 291 12.13 -17.55 -5.87
CA THR A 291 12.22 -16.53 -6.94
C THR A 291 10.81 -16.12 -7.39
N GLY A 292 10.69 -15.11 -8.27
CA GLY A 292 9.42 -14.72 -8.87
C GLY A 292 9.54 -14.51 -10.39
N SER A 293 8.41 -14.62 -11.08
CA SER A 293 8.24 -14.27 -12.50
C SER A 293 7.07 -13.31 -12.67
N MET A 294 7.11 -12.48 -13.73
CA MET A 294 6.18 -11.37 -13.93
C MET A 294 5.43 -11.44 -15.25
N ASN A 295 4.15 -11.09 -15.21
CA ASN A 295 3.33 -10.73 -16.38
C ASN A 295 2.76 -9.32 -16.19
N LYS A 296 2.24 -8.69 -17.26
CA LYS A 296 1.57 -7.38 -17.21
C LYS A 296 0.27 -7.43 -18.01
N HIS A 297 -0.85 -6.99 -17.41
CA HIS A 297 -2.20 -7.20 -17.93
C HIS A 297 -2.79 -5.94 -18.59
N TYR A 298 -2.40 -5.71 -19.84
CA TYR A 298 -2.81 -4.56 -20.65
C TYR A 298 -4.34 -4.46 -20.91
N CYS A 299 -5.12 -5.53 -20.73
CA CYS A 299 -6.57 -5.50 -20.95
C CYS A 299 -7.42 -5.09 -19.74
N LEU A 300 -6.81 -4.74 -18.60
CA LEU A 300 -7.54 -4.13 -17.46
C LEU A 300 -7.72 -2.61 -17.63
N GLY A 301 -7.16 -2.04 -18.70
CA GLY A 301 -7.17 -0.60 -18.94
C GLY A 301 -5.96 0.07 -18.31
N ARG A 302 -5.52 1.14 -18.97
CA ARG A 302 -4.43 2.00 -18.53
C ARG A 302 -4.98 3.15 -17.71
N ILE A 303 -4.82 3.09 -16.40
CA ILE A 303 -5.32 4.05 -15.39
C ILE A 303 -4.29 4.14 -14.25
N SER A 304 -4.55 4.98 -13.24
CA SER A 304 -3.74 5.10 -12.04
C SER A 304 -4.11 3.95 -11.09
N HIS A 305 -3.49 2.78 -11.24
CA HIS A 305 -3.87 1.60 -10.46
C HIS A 305 -3.33 1.67 -9.04
N GLU A 306 -4.24 1.57 -8.07
CA GLU A 306 -3.90 1.38 -6.66
C GLU A 306 -3.94 -0.11 -6.25
N LEU A 307 -4.50 -0.43 -5.09
CA LEU A 307 -4.84 -1.79 -4.65
C LEU A 307 -6.16 -2.27 -5.27
N VAL A 308 -6.08 -3.01 -6.39
CA VAL A 308 -7.24 -3.68 -7.03
C VAL A 308 -7.73 -4.89 -6.23
N GLN A 309 -9.03 -5.20 -6.26
CA GLN A 309 -9.58 -6.39 -5.61
C GLN A 309 -10.24 -7.34 -6.62
N VAL A 310 -9.68 -8.54 -6.75
CA VAL A 310 -10.32 -9.66 -7.46
C VAL A 310 -11.36 -10.31 -6.54
N MET A 311 -12.54 -10.55 -7.07
CA MET A 311 -13.69 -11.08 -6.35
C MET A 311 -13.68 -12.62 -6.23
N PRO A 312 -14.47 -13.22 -5.31
CA PRO A 312 -14.52 -14.68 -5.10
C PRO A 312 -15.04 -15.51 -6.28
N ASP A 313 -15.55 -14.89 -7.34
CA ASP A 313 -15.83 -15.59 -8.60
C ASP A 313 -14.56 -15.91 -9.40
N GLU A 314 -13.41 -15.35 -9.01
CA GLU A 314 -12.09 -15.45 -9.63
C GLU A 314 -12.01 -14.80 -11.02
N ARG A 315 -12.88 -13.83 -11.30
CA ARG A 315 -13.03 -13.15 -12.61
C ARG A 315 -13.26 -11.66 -12.53
N THR A 316 -14.13 -11.22 -11.62
CA THR A 316 -14.50 -9.82 -11.47
C THR A 316 -13.41 -9.11 -10.68
N VAL A 317 -12.97 -7.95 -11.15
CA VAL A 317 -11.98 -7.10 -10.49
C VAL A 317 -12.61 -5.73 -10.33
N ILE A 318 -12.67 -5.19 -9.12
CA ILE A 318 -12.99 -3.79 -8.86
C ILE A 318 -11.68 -3.04 -8.65
N MET A 319 -11.56 -1.88 -9.28
CA MET A 319 -10.33 -1.11 -9.38
C MET A 319 -10.66 0.35 -9.05
N GLY A 320 -9.95 0.88 -8.05
CA GLY A 320 -9.84 2.32 -7.82
C GLY A 320 -9.06 2.99 -8.95
N ASP A 321 -8.85 4.28 -8.80
CA ASP A 321 -8.15 5.14 -9.74
C ASP A 321 -7.65 6.37 -8.96
N ASP A 322 -6.39 6.36 -8.52
CA ASP A 322 -5.81 7.53 -7.87
C ASP A 322 -5.47 8.60 -8.92
N ALA A 323 -6.48 9.40 -9.23
CA ALA A 323 -6.33 10.58 -10.04
C ALA A 323 -7.28 11.69 -9.59
N THR A 324 -6.81 12.94 -9.68
CA THR A 324 -7.73 14.07 -9.76
C THR A 324 -8.53 13.95 -11.08
N ASN A 325 -9.85 13.84 -11.00
CA ASN A 325 -10.73 13.34 -12.08
C ASN A 325 -10.62 11.83 -12.36
N GLY A 326 -10.35 11.03 -11.33
CA GLY A 326 -10.40 9.58 -11.39
C GLY A 326 -11.82 8.99 -11.42
N GLY A 327 -11.91 7.71 -11.75
CA GLY A 327 -13.14 6.94 -11.86
C GLY A 327 -13.22 5.74 -10.90
N LEU A 328 -14.30 4.97 -11.01
CA LEU A 328 -14.39 3.62 -10.45
C LEU A 328 -14.51 2.65 -11.62
N PHE A 329 -13.60 1.67 -11.69
CA PHE A 329 -13.53 0.73 -12.81
C PHE A 329 -13.83 -0.70 -12.39
N MET A 330 -14.27 -1.50 -13.35
CA MET A 330 -14.49 -2.93 -13.17
C MET A 330 -14.05 -3.69 -14.42
N PHE A 331 -13.27 -4.75 -14.21
CA PHE A 331 -12.93 -5.72 -15.23
C PHE A 331 -13.61 -7.05 -14.94
N ILE A 332 -14.06 -7.77 -15.97
CA ILE A 332 -14.56 -9.15 -15.84
C ILE A 332 -13.82 -10.02 -16.82
N ALA A 333 -12.98 -10.92 -16.29
CA ALA A 333 -12.24 -11.89 -17.06
C ALA A 333 -13.16 -12.88 -17.80
N ASP A 334 -12.75 -13.32 -18.99
CA ASP A 334 -13.48 -14.34 -19.75
C ASP A 334 -13.35 -15.74 -19.10
N ARG A 335 -12.29 -15.98 -18.32
CA ARG A 335 -12.02 -17.23 -17.61
C ARG A 335 -11.66 -16.97 -16.14
N LYS A 336 -11.96 -17.92 -15.27
CA LYS A 336 -11.51 -17.90 -13.87
C LYS A 336 -9.99 -17.98 -13.80
N ARG A 337 -9.37 -17.21 -12.90
CA ARG A 337 -7.93 -17.23 -12.60
C ARG A 337 -7.03 -16.85 -13.79
N ASP A 338 -7.56 -16.03 -14.70
CA ASP A 338 -6.90 -15.70 -15.96
C ASP A 338 -7.29 -14.30 -16.42
N LEU A 339 -6.49 -13.31 -16.05
CA LEU A 339 -6.70 -11.89 -16.37
C LEU A 339 -6.24 -11.51 -17.79
N SER A 340 -5.84 -12.48 -18.64
CA SER A 340 -5.32 -12.20 -19.99
C SER A 340 -6.37 -11.72 -21.00
N SER A 341 -7.67 -11.85 -20.68
CA SER A 341 -8.76 -11.47 -21.58
C SER A 341 -10.06 -11.20 -20.82
N GLY A 342 -10.81 -10.17 -21.24
CA GLY A 342 -12.07 -9.83 -20.59
C GLY A 342 -12.67 -8.49 -21.02
N LYS A 343 -13.70 -8.07 -20.27
CA LYS A 343 -14.50 -6.87 -20.54
C LYS A 343 -14.18 -5.79 -19.51
N LEU A 344 -13.92 -4.58 -19.97
CA LEU A 344 -13.66 -3.40 -19.13
C LEU A 344 -14.89 -2.50 -19.06
N TYR A 345 -15.17 -1.97 -17.88
CA TYR A 345 -16.30 -1.10 -17.55
C TYR A 345 -15.84 0.09 -16.70
N VAL A 346 -16.52 1.23 -16.84
CA VAL A 346 -16.42 2.38 -15.93
C VAL A 346 -17.78 2.64 -15.27
N ALA A 347 -17.75 3.10 -14.03
CA ALA A 347 -18.94 3.49 -13.29
C ALA A 347 -19.56 4.80 -13.84
N LYS A 348 -20.88 4.84 -13.78
CA LYS A 348 -21.68 6.07 -13.76
C LYS A 348 -22.28 6.20 -12.36
N TRP A 349 -21.82 7.21 -11.63
CA TRP A 349 -22.27 7.52 -10.28
C TRP A 349 -23.44 8.52 -10.33
N THR A 350 -24.56 8.14 -9.74
CA THR A 350 -25.76 8.97 -9.63
C THR A 350 -25.86 9.45 -8.20
N GLN A 351 -25.48 10.71 -7.96
CA GLN A 351 -25.44 11.30 -6.62
C GLN A 351 -26.83 11.26 -5.94
N VAL A 352 -26.92 10.53 -4.83
CA VAL A 352 -28.10 10.46 -3.94
C VAL A 352 -27.99 11.49 -2.82
N SER A 353 -26.76 11.78 -2.37
CA SER A 353 -26.45 12.83 -1.39
C SER A 353 -25.15 13.53 -1.75
N GLY A 354 -25.13 14.86 -1.66
CA GLY A 354 -23.90 15.67 -1.66
C GLY A 354 -23.44 16.08 -0.26
N LYS A 355 -24.07 15.57 0.80
CA LYS A 355 -23.77 15.97 2.19
C LYS A 355 -22.56 15.23 2.74
N GLY A 356 -21.63 15.98 3.34
CA GLY A 356 -20.33 15.44 3.73
C GLY A 356 -19.66 14.74 2.54
N PRO A 357 -19.16 13.49 2.73
CA PRO A 357 -18.57 12.69 1.64
C PRO A 357 -19.52 12.38 0.48
N GLY A 358 -20.83 12.52 0.70
CA GLY A 358 -21.86 12.12 -0.24
C GLY A 358 -22.16 10.63 -0.24
N ALA A 359 -23.08 10.25 -1.11
CA ALA A 359 -23.49 8.87 -1.39
C ALA A 359 -24.15 8.81 -2.77
N GLY A 360 -24.12 7.66 -3.44
CA GLY A 360 -24.70 7.55 -4.78
C GLY A 360 -24.87 6.12 -5.28
N ASP A 361 -25.83 5.97 -6.18
CA ASP A 361 -26.11 4.73 -6.90
C ASP A 361 -25.13 4.57 -8.07
N ILE A 362 -24.75 3.33 -8.37
CA ILE A 362 -23.76 2.99 -9.40
C ILE A 362 -24.42 2.18 -10.50
N SER A 363 -24.23 2.62 -11.74
CA SER A 363 -24.48 1.84 -12.95
C SER A 363 -23.21 1.77 -13.79
N TRP A 364 -23.16 0.91 -14.82
CA TRP A 364 -21.91 0.59 -15.50
C TRP A 364 -21.99 0.82 -17.02
N ILE A 365 -20.97 1.49 -17.55
CA ILE A 365 -20.77 1.72 -18.97
C ILE A 365 -19.68 0.75 -19.43
N LYS A 366 -19.97 -0.08 -20.44
CA LYS A 366 -18.96 -0.98 -21.01
C LYS A 366 -18.02 -0.20 -21.92
N LEU A 367 -16.72 -0.19 -21.61
CA LEU A 367 -15.70 0.43 -22.44
C LEU A 367 -15.28 -0.46 -23.61
N GLY A 368 -15.09 -1.76 -23.37
CA GLY A 368 -14.52 -2.66 -24.37
C GLY A 368 -14.54 -4.15 -24.04
N HIS A 369 -13.98 -4.92 -24.96
CA HIS A 369 -13.51 -6.29 -24.76
C HIS A 369 -12.21 -6.48 -25.54
N ALA A 370 -11.18 -7.06 -24.91
CA ALA A 370 -9.88 -7.31 -25.51
C ALA A 370 -9.09 -8.40 -24.77
N THR A 371 -8.00 -8.86 -25.37
CA THR A 371 -6.94 -9.59 -24.68
C THR A 371 -5.73 -8.67 -24.40
N SER A 372 -4.93 -9.01 -23.39
CA SER A 372 -3.68 -8.29 -23.11
C SER A 372 -2.72 -8.32 -24.30
N ASP A 373 -2.69 -9.42 -25.06
CA ASP A 373 -1.88 -9.55 -26.28
C ASP A 373 -2.35 -8.58 -27.39
N GLU A 374 -3.65 -8.40 -27.59
CA GLU A 374 -4.18 -7.44 -28.58
C GLU A 374 -3.74 -6.01 -28.24
N ILE A 375 -3.84 -5.61 -26.97
CA ILE A 375 -3.46 -4.27 -26.54
C ILE A 375 -1.95 -4.08 -26.60
N LYS A 376 -1.16 -5.08 -26.17
CA LYS A 376 0.29 -5.04 -26.31
C LYS A 376 0.73 -4.93 -27.78
N GLN A 377 0.06 -5.61 -28.71
CA GLN A 377 0.33 -5.47 -30.15
C GLN A 377 0.07 -4.06 -30.68
N LEU A 378 -0.93 -3.34 -30.15
CA LEU A 378 -1.13 -1.91 -30.48
C LEU A 378 0.07 -1.07 -29.99
N VAL A 379 0.55 -1.30 -28.77
CA VAL A 379 1.72 -0.60 -28.21
C VAL A 379 2.99 -0.91 -29.01
N ASP A 380 3.25 -2.19 -29.27
CA ASP A 380 4.40 -2.67 -30.05
C ASP A 380 4.41 -2.17 -31.51
N SER A 381 3.24 -1.81 -32.07
CA SER A 381 3.13 -1.23 -33.42
C SER A 381 3.65 0.21 -33.53
N GLY A 382 3.96 0.86 -32.41
CA GLY A 382 4.39 2.26 -32.36
C GLY A 382 3.25 3.28 -32.42
N LEU A 383 2.03 2.87 -32.02
CA LEU A 383 0.85 3.72 -31.93
C LEU A 383 1.08 4.91 -30.97
N LYS A 384 0.54 6.08 -31.31
CA LYS A 384 0.69 7.33 -30.54
C LYS A 384 -0.67 7.88 -30.10
N ALA A 385 -0.69 8.70 -29.05
CA ALA A 385 -1.93 9.37 -28.60
C ALA A 385 -2.63 10.13 -29.73
N SER A 386 -1.85 10.83 -30.56
CA SER A 386 -2.36 11.55 -31.73
C SER A 386 -2.93 10.63 -32.83
N ASP A 387 -2.64 9.32 -32.82
CA ASP A 387 -3.24 8.31 -33.69
C ASP A 387 -4.56 7.73 -33.14
N ILE A 388 -4.78 7.83 -31.83
CA ILE A 388 -6.02 7.41 -31.16
C ILE A 388 -7.05 8.54 -31.15
N MET A 389 -6.66 9.74 -30.73
CA MET A 389 -7.56 10.88 -30.58
C MET A 389 -6.85 12.23 -30.80
N ASP A 390 -7.62 13.22 -31.24
CA ASP A 390 -7.19 14.63 -31.23
C ASP A 390 -7.52 15.23 -29.86
N ILE A 391 -6.50 15.71 -29.14
CA ILE A 391 -6.59 16.25 -27.77
C ILE A 391 -6.20 17.72 -27.81
N ARG A 392 -7.03 18.60 -27.25
CA ARG A 392 -6.76 20.03 -27.08
C ARG A 392 -6.95 20.44 -25.62
N THR A 393 -6.03 21.24 -25.09
CA THR A 393 -6.12 21.84 -23.73
C THR A 393 -6.78 23.23 -23.73
N LYS A 394 -7.39 23.62 -24.86
CA LYS A 394 -8.14 24.85 -25.08
C LYS A 394 -9.30 24.57 -26.02
N ASP A 395 -10.42 25.25 -25.84
CA ASP A 395 -11.60 25.12 -26.70
C ASP A 395 -11.23 25.39 -28.18
N PRO A 396 -11.38 24.40 -29.09
CA PRO A 396 -11.17 24.60 -30.52
C PRO A 396 -12.33 25.35 -31.19
N HIS A 397 -13.42 25.63 -30.47
CA HIS A 397 -14.70 26.15 -30.97
C HIS A 397 -15.28 25.28 -32.12
N ASP A 398 -15.06 23.96 -32.02
CA ASP A 398 -15.47 22.94 -32.99
C ASP A 398 -16.34 21.90 -32.28
N ASN A 399 -17.63 21.85 -32.65
CA ASN A 399 -18.63 20.98 -32.03
C ASN A 399 -18.42 19.47 -32.27
N ARG A 400 -17.37 19.09 -33.01
CA ARG A 400 -16.93 17.70 -33.18
C ARG A 400 -15.99 17.23 -32.05
N PHE A 401 -15.58 18.12 -31.16
CA PHE A 401 -14.86 17.79 -29.93
C PHE A 401 -15.82 17.79 -28.74
N THR A 402 -15.59 16.86 -27.82
CA THR A 402 -16.28 16.79 -26.53
C THR A 402 -15.38 17.37 -25.45
N HIS A 403 -15.89 18.31 -24.65
CA HIS A 403 -15.20 18.79 -23.46
C HIS A 403 -15.30 17.73 -22.35
N ILE A 404 -14.17 17.43 -21.73
CA ILE A 404 -14.02 16.54 -20.58
C ILE A 404 -13.06 17.18 -19.56
N ARG A 405 -13.13 16.69 -18.32
CA ARG A 405 -12.14 16.96 -17.27
C ARG A 405 -11.13 15.82 -17.23
N TYR A 406 -9.85 16.13 -17.06
CA TYR A 406 -8.75 15.17 -17.04
C TYR A 406 -7.60 15.74 -16.19
N SER A 407 -7.17 15.04 -15.14
CA SER A 407 -6.08 15.46 -14.23
C SER A 407 -6.23 16.90 -13.72
N GLY A 408 -7.45 17.29 -13.33
CA GLY A 408 -7.79 18.65 -12.87
C GLY A 408 -7.85 19.72 -13.96
N LYS A 409 -7.65 19.37 -15.23
CA LYS A 409 -7.55 20.29 -16.38
C LYS A 409 -8.66 20.03 -17.41
N ASP A 410 -8.93 21.03 -18.24
CA ASP A 410 -9.88 20.88 -19.35
C ASP A 410 -9.20 20.21 -20.55
N ASN A 411 -9.89 19.25 -21.15
CA ASN A 411 -9.51 18.61 -22.40
C ASN A 411 -10.72 18.67 -23.35
N TRP A 412 -10.47 19.02 -24.61
CA TRP A 412 -11.41 18.84 -25.70
C TRP A 412 -10.88 17.69 -26.53
N VAL A 413 -11.59 16.57 -26.52
CA VAL A 413 -11.16 15.33 -27.17
C VAL A 413 -12.05 14.99 -28.35
N LYS A 414 -11.44 14.37 -29.36
CA LYS A 414 -12.14 13.82 -30.52
C LYS A 414 -11.49 12.52 -30.95
N LEU A 415 -12.20 11.42 -30.73
CA LEU A 415 -11.77 10.08 -31.12
C LEU A 415 -11.60 9.97 -32.64
N LYS A 416 -10.54 9.27 -33.08
CA LYS A 416 -10.36 8.92 -34.50
C LYS A 416 -11.20 7.67 -34.86
N PRO A 417 -11.79 7.60 -36.06
CA PRO A 417 -12.62 6.45 -36.44
C PRO A 417 -11.88 5.12 -36.37
N GLY A 418 -12.45 4.11 -35.72
CA GLY A 418 -11.85 2.78 -35.60
C GLY A 418 -10.85 2.62 -34.46
N MET A 419 -10.63 3.67 -33.67
CA MET A 419 -9.70 3.67 -32.53
C MET A 419 -10.39 3.43 -31.18
N GLU A 420 -11.65 2.99 -31.17
CA GLU A 420 -12.44 2.74 -29.96
C GLU A 420 -11.73 1.75 -29.01
N LYS A 421 -11.17 0.65 -29.55
CA LYS A 421 -10.38 -0.30 -28.73
C LYS A 421 -9.10 0.33 -28.18
N ALA A 422 -8.34 1.06 -29.01
CA ALA A 422 -7.11 1.70 -28.54
C ALA A 422 -7.40 2.74 -27.44
N ALA A 423 -8.44 3.56 -27.62
CA ALA A 423 -8.85 4.55 -26.63
C ALA A 423 -9.34 3.91 -25.32
N ALA A 424 -10.12 2.82 -25.40
CA ALA A 424 -10.65 2.13 -24.23
C ALA A 424 -9.59 1.48 -23.32
N TYR A 425 -8.37 1.22 -23.84
CA TYR A 425 -7.33 0.51 -23.09
C TYR A 425 -6.00 1.27 -22.95
N LEU A 426 -5.74 2.30 -23.76
CA LEU A 426 -4.51 3.11 -23.70
C LEU A 426 -4.76 4.59 -23.35
N GLU A 427 -5.98 5.10 -23.52
CA GLU A 427 -6.39 6.46 -23.16
C GLU A 427 -7.62 6.41 -22.23
N THR A 428 -7.59 5.49 -21.27
CA THR A 428 -8.78 4.97 -20.57
C THR A 428 -9.60 6.06 -19.88
N HIS A 429 -8.98 6.98 -19.12
CA HIS A 429 -9.72 8.09 -18.48
C HIS A 429 -10.41 8.98 -19.52
N ARG A 430 -9.68 9.39 -20.57
CA ARG A 430 -10.19 10.27 -21.63
C ARG A 430 -11.34 9.62 -22.38
N TYR A 431 -11.22 8.33 -22.69
CA TYR A 431 -12.28 7.57 -23.34
C TYR A 431 -13.48 7.35 -22.40
N ALA A 432 -13.25 7.00 -21.14
CA ALA A 432 -14.28 6.81 -20.13
C ALA A 432 -15.12 8.07 -19.90
N ALA A 433 -14.47 9.24 -19.78
CA ALA A 433 -15.14 10.53 -19.71
C ALA A 433 -15.92 10.85 -21.00
N LEU A 434 -15.32 10.59 -22.17
CA LEU A 434 -15.96 10.79 -23.48
C LEU A 434 -17.24 9.96 -23.66
N VAL A 435 -17.27 8.71 -23.17
CA VAL A 435 -18.48 7.86 -23.21
C VAL A 435 -19.43 8.07 -22.03
N GLY A 436 -19.14 9.04 -21.15
CA GLY A 436 -20.05 9.54 -20.12
C GLY A 436 -19.90 8.94 -18.73
N GLY A 437 -18.81 8.21 -18.44
CA GLY A 437 -18.46 7.76 -17.08
C GLY A 437 -18.26 8.93 -16.11
N SER A 438 -18.34 8.65 -14.81
CA SER A 438 -18.18 9.68 -13.76
C SER A 438 -16.71 9.79 -13.34
N LEU A 439 -15.97 10.68 -14.00
CA LEU A 439 -14.54 10.94 -13.78
C LEU A 439 -14.37 12.17 -12.86
N GLY A 440 -14.94 12.06 -11.65
CA GLY A 440 -15.04 13.15 -10.67
C GLY A 440 -14.41 12.85 -9.32
N PHE A 441 -14.03 11.60 -9.06
CA PHE A 441 -13.27 11.24 -7.86
C PHE A 441 -11.88 11.89 -7.92
N THR A 442 -11.18 11.96 -6.78
CA THR A 442 -9.94 12.74 -6.70
C THR A 442 -8.71 11.97 -6.25
N LYS A 443 -8.92 10.86 -5.54
CA LYS A 443 -7.91 10.04 -4.86
C LYS A 443 -8.59 8.72 -4.43
N MET A 444 -9.03 7.88 -5.39
CA MET A 444 -9.70 6.60 -5.08
C MET A 444 -8.68 5.47 -5.05
N GLU A 445 -8.14 5.25 -3.86
CA GLU A 445 -6.98 4.41 -3.63
C GLU A 445 -7.41 2.95 -3.35
N GLY A 446 -7.02 2.38 -2.22
CA GLY A 446 -7.16 0.95 -1.99
C GLY A 446 -8.61 0.42 -2.02
N THR A 447 -8.81 -0.79 -2.54
CA THR A 447 -10.11 -1.49 -2.56
C THR A 447 -10.03 -2.89 -1.96
N THR A 448 -11.01 -3.29 -1.14
CA THR A 448 -11.08 -4.63 -0.54
C THR A 448 -12.50 -5.17 -0.43
N VAL A 449 -12.68 -6.45 -0.10
CA VAL A 449 -13.98 -7.15 -0.10
C VAL A 449 -14.26 -7.86 1.22
N ASN A 450 -15.49 -7.70 1.71
CA ASN A 450 -16.15 -8.52 2.72
C ASN A 450 -17.12 -9.46 1.97
N ILE A 451 -16.65 -10.68 1.80
CA ILE A 451 -17.27 -11.76 1.02
C ILE A 451 -18.57 -12.20 1.69
N ALA A 452 -18.58 -12.32 3.02
CA ALA A 452 -19.71 -12.81 3.79
C ALA A 452 -20.96 -11.93 3.60
N ASP A 453 -20.79 -10.60 3.61
CA ASP A 453 -21.90 -9.64 3.55
C ASP A 453 -22.16 -9.08 2.13
N LYS A 454 -21.42 -9.56 1.12
CA LYS A 454 -21.38 -8.98 -0.25
C LYS A 454 -21.14 -7.46 -0.22
N LYS A 455 -20.11 -7.03 0.49
CA LYS A 455 -19.66 -5.63 0.54
C LYS A 455 -18.25 -5.49 -0.02
N ALA A 456 -17.98 -4.39 -0.70
CA ALA A 456 -16.60 -3.93 -0.89
C ALA A 456 -16.40 -2.63 -0.12
N TYR A 457 -15.14 -2.31 0.17
CA TYR A 457 -14.74 -1.02 0.69
C TYR A 457 -13.74 -0.42 -0.28
N SER A 458 -13.82 0.89 -0.53
CA SER A 458 -12.81 1.65 -1.28
C SER A 458 -12.43 2.89 -0.50
N ALA A 459 -11.13 3.12 -0.39
CA ALA A 459 -10.58 4.31 0.22
C ALA A 459 -10.72 5.51 -0.72
N MET A 460 -10.98 6.67 -0.13
CA MET A 460 -11.03 7.96 -0.83
C MET A 460 -10.19 8.93 -0.01
N SER A 461 -8.87 8.93 -0.25
CA SER A 461 -7.94 9.66 0.59
C SER A 461 -8.26 11.14 0.65
N TYR A 462 -8.62 11.79 -0.46
CA TYR A 462 -9.08 13.18 -0.42
C TYR A 462 -10.43 13.40 -1.09
N ILE A 463 -11.37 14.03 -0.36
CA ILE A 463 -12.62 14.56 -0.91
C ILE A 463 -12.48 16.08 -1.06
N TYR A 464 -11.87 16.46 -2.19
CA TYR A 464 -11.54 17.83 -2.58
C TYR A 464 -11.43 17.98 -4.10
N LYS A 465 -11.06 19.16 -4.62
CA LYS A 465 -10.90 19.47 -6.06
C LYS A 465 -12.13 18.99 -6.86
N SER A 466 -11.97 18.00 -7.76
CA SER A 466 -12.99 17.51 -8.70
C SER A 466 -14.27 16.97 -8.05
N MET A 467 -14.19 16.49 -6.81
CA MET A 467 -15.38 16.07 -6.03
C MET A 467 -16.15 17.25 -5.43
N THR A 468 -15.54 18.42 -5.28
CA THR A 468 -16.08 19.56 -4.51
C THR A 468 -16.25 20.84 -5.34
N ASP A 469 -15.61 20.94 -6.51
CA ASP A 469 -15.59 22.14 -7.35
C ASP A 469 -16.79 22.26 -8.31
N GLY A 470 -17.55 21.17 -8.50
CA GLY A 470 -18.71 21.12 -9.38
C GLY A 470 -18.34 21.10 -10.88
N SER A 471 -17.11 20.73 -11.23
CA SER A 471 -16.65 20.62 -12.62
C SER A 471 -17.06 19.31 -13.31
N THR A 472 -17.67 18.38 -12.58
CA THR A 472 -18.13 17.06 -13.06
C THR A 472 -19.56 16.77 -12.60
N ASP A 473 -20.04 15.54 -12.80
CA ASP A 473 -21.30 15.04 -12.24
C ASP A 473 -21.22 14.63 -10.76
N ILE A 474 -20.03 14.73 -10.14
CA ILE A 474 -19.79 14.54 -8.71
C ILE A 474 -19.64 15.92 -8.04
N HIS A 475 -20.45 16.20 -7.01
CA HIS A 475 -20.37 17.45 -6.24
C HIS A 475 -20.85 17.28 -4.79
N VAL A 476 -19.88 17.10 -3.88
CA VAL A 476 -20.08 16.83 -2.44
C VAL A 476 -19.39 17.90 -1.58
N GLU A 477 -19.58 17.86 -0.25
CA GLU A 477 -19.13 18.93 0.67
C GLU A 477 -17.71 18.76 1.24
N GLY A 478 -17.13 17.54 1.24
CA GLY A 478 -15.84 17.24 1.88
C GLY A 478 -15.92 15.96 2.74
N PRO A 479 -15.04 15.75 3.75
CA PRO A 479 -13.94 16.60 4.21
C PRO A 479 -12.68 16.41 3.36
N LYS A 480 -11.72 17.35 3.43
CA LYS A 480 -10.41 17.18 2.80
C LYS A 480 -9.70 15.91 3.33
N ALA A 481 -9.89 15.58 4.60
CA ALA A 481 -9.41 14.36 5.26
C ALA A 481 -9.98 13.02 4.75
N GLY A 482 -10.86 13.04 3.74
CA GLY A 482 -11.28 11.82 3.05
C GLY A 482 -12.25 10.95 3.83
N ALA A 483 -12.47 9.74 3.31
CA ALA A 483 -13.33 8.73 3.89
C ALA A 483 -13.07 7.34 3.28
N VAL A 484 -13.55 6.29 3.95
CA VAL A 484 -13.70 4.96 3.33
C VAL A 484 -15.17 4.73 2.99
N PHE A 485 -15.46 4.43 1.73
CA PHE A 485 -16.80 4.13 1.24
C PHE A 485 -17.07 2.63 1.31
N GLU A 486 -18.26 2.25 1.78
CA GLU A 486 -18.81 0.90 1.61
C GLU A 486 -19.68 0.83 0.35
N HIS A 487 -19.40 -0.18 -0.46
CA HIS A 487 -20.08 -0.56 -1.67
C HIS A 487 -21.00 -1.75 -1.43
N THR A 488 -22.24 -1.67 -1.91
CA THR A 488 -23.15 -2.83 -1.96
C THR A 488 -22.97 -3.58 -3.27
N LEU A 489 -22.66 -4.89 -3.19
CA LEU A 489 -22.39 -5.74 -4.35
C LEU A 489 -23.58 -6.64 -4.67
N LEU A 490 -24.06 -6.63 -5.91
CA LEU A 490 -25.21 -7.42 -6.37
C LEU A 490 -24.92 -8.12 -7.71
N GLY A 491 -25.63 -9.22 -7.95
CA GLY A 491 -25.71 -9.86 -9.26
C GLY A 491 -26.81 -9.28 -10.15
N GLY A 492 -26.96 -9.81 -11.35
CA GLY A 492 -28.09 -9.53 -12.25
C GLY A 492 -28.14 -8.11 -12.84
N GLN A 493 -27.05 -7.35 -12.75
CA GLN A 493 -26.94 -5.99 -13.27
C GLN A 493 -26.85 -5.95 -14.80
N LYS A 494 -27.05 -4.76 -15.37
CA LYS A 494 -26.95 -4.52 -16.82
C LYS A 494 -26.06 -3.33 -17.12
N ASP A 495 -25.41 -3.37 -18.28
CA ASP A 495 -24.66 -2.23 -18.79
C ASP A 495 -25.56 -1.16 -19.43
N ASN A 496 -24.94 -0.05 -19.83
CA ASN A 496 -25.54 1.07 -20.56
C ASN A 496 -26.22 0.69 -21.91
N HIS A 497 -26.00 -0.53 -22.42
CA HIS A 497 -26.66 -1.07 -23.61
C HIS A 497 -27.71 -2.15 -23.27
N GLY A 498 -28.05 -2.29 -21.99
CA GLY A 498 -29.03 -3.26 -21.49
C GLY A 498 -28.56 -4.71 -21.52
N GLN A 499 -27.26 -4.96 -21.79
CA GLN A 499 -26.70 -6.31 -21.80
C GLN A 499 -26.45 -6.77 -20.36
N PRO A 500 -26.67 -8.05 -20.02
CA PRO A 500 -26.34 -8.57 -18.71
C PRO A 500 -24.85 -8.46 -18.41
N ILE A 501 -24.52 -8.00 -17.19
CA ILE A 501 -23.17 -8.07 -16.64
C ILE A 501 -23.03 -9.44 -15.98
N ASP A 502 -22.09 -10.24 -16.47
CA ASP A 502 -21.84 -11.63 -16.06
C ASP A 502 -20.98 -11.68 -14.78
N SER A 503 -21.54 -11.15 -13.68
CA SER A 503 -20.91 -11.14 -12.36
C SER A 503 -21.97 -11.09 -11.25
N GLU A 504 -21.63 -11.70 -10.12
CA GLU A 504 -22.39 -11.67 -8.87
C GLU A 504 -21.89 -10.60 -7.87
N TRP A 505 -20.89 -9.82 -8.27
CA TRP A 505 -20.09 -8.92 -7.43
C TRP A 505 -20.04 -7.50 -7.98
N VAL A 506 -21.11 -7.05 -8.65
CA VAL A 506 -21.17 -5.73 -9.28
C VAL A 506 -21.54 -4.68 -8.24
N SER A 507 -20.74 -3.62 -8.09
CA SER A 507 -21.07 -2.50 -7.20
C SER A 507 -22.28 -1.73 -7.72
N THR A 508 -23.29 -1.50 -6.87
CA THR A 508 -24.56 -0.84 -7.25
C THR A 508 -24.89 0.41 -6.43
N HIS A 509 -24.24 0.62 -5.29
CA HIS A 509 -24.43 1.78 -4.42
C HIS A 509 -23.19 1.95 -3.54
N MET A 510 -22.78 3.19 -3.27
CA MET A 510 -21.71 3.49 -2.31
C MET A 510 -22.08 4.65 -1.37
N HIS A 511 -21.66 4.51 -0.10
CA HIS A 511 -21.85 5.48 0.97
C HIS A 511 -20.76 5.31 2.03
N VAL A 512 -20.53 6.31 2.89
CA VAL A 512 -19.56 6.20 3.99
C VAL A 512 -20.21 5.63 5.25
N PRO A 513 -19.70 4.52 5.84
CA PRO A 513 -20.18 3.99 7.11
C PRO A 513 -19.93 4.91 8.30
N TYR A 514 -20.58 4.60 9.42
CA TYR A 514 -20.32 5.29 10.68
C TYR A 514 -18.83 5.20 11.08
N ASN A 515 -18.27 6.31 11.58
CA ASN A 515 -16.85 6.47 11.93
C ASN A 515 -15.81 6.32 10.80
N LEU A 516 -16.21 6.16 9.53
CA LEU A 516 -15.28 6.05 8.39
C LEU A 516 -15.20 7.32 7.52
N ALA A 517 -15.62 8.47 8.05
CA ALA A 517 -15.26 9.79 7.50
C ALA A 517 -14.16 10.41 8.38
N GLY A 518 -13.20 11.08 7.75
CA GLY A 518 -12.25 11.93 8.47
C GLY A 518 -12.89 13.22 9.01
N GLU A 519 -12.09 14.06 9.65
CA GLU A 519 -12.56 15.32 10.25
C GLU A 519 -11.50 16.41 10.11
N ASP A 520 -11.76 17.39 9.23
CA ASP A 520 -10.88 18.55 9.04
C ASP A 520 -10.89 19.46 10.29
N LEU A 521 -9.71 19.89 10.74
CA LEU A 521 -9.60 20.89 11.80
C LEU A 521 -9.67 22.30 11.22
N ALA A 522 -10.46 23.16 11.86
CA ALA A 522 -10.57 24.57 11.49
C ALA A 522 -9.25 25.37 11.65
N LYS A 523 -8.29 24.83 12.42
CA LYS A 523 -6.92 25.34 12.62
C LYS A 523 -5.97 24.18 12.94
N PRO A 524 -4.67 24.27 12.59
CA PRO A 524 -3.69 23.27 12.98
C PRO A 524 -3.63 23.09 14.51
N ASP A 525 -3.53 21.86 14.98
CA ASP A 525 -3.41 21.54 16.42
C ASP A 525 -2.03 21.92 17.00
N TYR A 526 -1.67 21.45 18.20
CA TYR A 526 -0.39 21.79 18.82
C TYR A 526 0.83 21.12 18.15
N LEU A 527 0.67 19.97 17.48
CA LEU A 527 1.70 19.30 16.70
C LEU A 527 1.78 19.85 15.26
N GLY A 528 0.66 20.32 14.71
CA GLY A 528 0.56 20.79 13.32
C GLY A 528 -0.54 20.09 12.53
N ASN A 529 -1.18 19.06 13.08
CA ASN A 529 -2.22 18.28 12.39
C ASN A 529 -3.32 19.19 11.86
N LEU A 530 -3.71 18.97 10.61
CA LEU A 530 -4.80 19.64 9.90
C LEU A 530 -6.10 18.83 9.92
N ALA A 531 -6.03 17.55 10.31
CA ALA A 531 -7.17 16.68 10.59
C ALA A 531 -7.17 16.23 12.06
N ASN A 532 -8.32 15.76 12.55
CA ASN A 532 -8.49 15.29 13.92
C ASN A 532 -7.78 13.93 14.08
N ALA A 533 -6.68 13.89 14.82
CA ALA A 533 -5.88 12.69 15.03
C ALA A 533 -6.68 11.49 15.60
N GLU A 534 -7.82 11.70 16.28
CA GLU A 534 -8.71 10.63 16.77
C GLU A 534 -9.69 10.08 15.70
N ARG A 535 -9.48 10.44 14.43
CA ARG A 535 -10.19 9.96 13.24
C ARG A 535 -9.19 9.48 12.20
N ILE A 536 -9.67 8.74 11.20
CA ILE A 536 -8.88 8.53 9.99
C ILE A 536 -8.66 9.89 9.30
N ALA A 537 -7.50 10.10 8.69
CA ALA A 537 -7.30 11.13 7.69
C ALA A 537 -6.53 10.54 6.51
N ASN A 538 -7.00 10.86 5.31
CA ASN A 538 -6.44 10.35 4.06
C ASN A 538 -6.24 8.82 4.08
N PRO A 539 -7.32 8.05 4.26
CA PRO A 539 -7.24 6.61 4.20
C PRO A 539 -6.84 6.18 2.78
N ASP A 540 -5.89 5.26 2.72
CA ASP A 540 -5.31 4.68 1.50
C ASP A 540 -5.43 3.15 1.55
N ASN A 541 -4.40 2.50 2.10
CA ASN A 541 -4.17 1.09 1.96
C ASN A 541 -5.19 0.38 2.85
N ILE A 542 -6.11 -0.39 2.27
CA ILE A 542 -7.16 -1.09 3.03
C ILE A 542 -7.18 -2.60 2.80
N LYS A 543 -7.40 -3.36 3.88
CA LYS A 543 -7.61 -4.81 3.78
C LYS A 543 -8.59 -5.34 4.81
N PHE A 544 -9.57 -6.11 4.34
CA PHE A 544 -10.52 -6.80 5.20
C PHE A 544 -10.01 -8.18 5.64
N SER A 545 -10.29 -8.54 6.89
CA SER A 545 -10.09 -9.88 7.46
C SER A 545 -11.46 -10.47 7.83
N GLU A 546 -11.80 -11.59 7.18
CA GLU A 546 -13.08 -12.28 7.39
C GLU A 546 -13.16 -12.85 8.81
N LYS A 547 -12.09 -13.47 9.30
CA LYS A 547 -12.09 -14.11 10.62
C LYS A 547 -12.08 -13.10 11.76
N LEU A 548 -11.46 -11.93 11.59
CA LEU A 548 -11.43 -10.88 12.62
C LEU A 548 -12.64 -9.93 12.54
N ARG A 549 -13.41 -9.97 11.44
CA ARG A 549 -14.49 -9.00 11.15
C ARG A 549 -13.98 -7.55 11.20
N THR A 550 -12.78 -7.36 10.68
CA THR A 550 -12.03 -6.10 10.79
C THR A 550 -11.57 -5.64 9.42
N LEU A 551 -11.91 -4.40 9.10
CA LEU A 551 -11.29 -3.63 8.03
C LEU A 551 -10.08 -2.90 8.62
N PHE A 552 -8.88 -3.23 8.14
CA PHE A 552 -7.68 -2.47 8.44
C PHE A 552 -7.52 -1.33 7.42
N ILE A 553 -7.08 -0.16 7.91
CA ILE A 553 -7.00 1.08 7.14
C ILE A 553 -5.68 1.79 7.47
N GLY A 554 -4.77 1.87 6.50
CA GLY A 554 -3.60 2.73 6.55
C GLY A 554 -3.94 4.15 6.10
N GLU A 555 -3.13 5.12 6.53
CA GLU A 555 -3.21 6.53 6.12
C GLU A 555 -1.98 6.94 5.30
N ASP A 556 -2.22 7.67 4.20
CA ASP A 556 -1.28 8.58 3.53
C ASP A 556 -1.75 10.04 3.71
N SER A 557 -1.50 10.60 4.89
CA SER A 557 -2.02 11.92 5.23
C SER A 557 -0.99 13.04 5.19
N GLY A 558 -1.17 13.92 4.20
CA GLY A 558 -0.73 15.32 4.23
C GLY A 558 -1.56 16.22 5.19
N LEU A 559 -2.21 15.62 6.20
CA LEU A 559 -2.97 16.30 7.25
C LEU A 559 -2.63 15.78 8.66
N HIS A 560 -2.00 14.62 8.82
CA HIS A 560 -1.46 14.11 10.09
C HIS A 560 0.07 14.16 10.10
N VAL A 561 0.65 14.60 11.22
CA VAL A 561 2.10 14.62 11.47
C VAL A 561 2.69 13.21 11.57
N ASN A 562 1.90 12.26 12.08
CA ASN A 562 2.18 10.83 12.12
C ASN A 562 0.96 10.13 11.55
N ASN A 563 1.14 9.35 10.48
CA ASN A 563 0.06 8.50 9.96
C ASN A 563 -0.15 7.26 10.83
N PHE A 564 -1.36 6.72 10.77
CA PHE A 564 -1.77 5.59 11.59
C PHE A 564 -2.21 4.38 10.76
N LEU A 565 -2.12 3.19 11.38
CA LEU A 565 -2.92 2.04 10.99
C LEU A 565 -4.10 1.89 11.94
N TRP A 566 -5.30 1.84 11.39
CA TRP A 566 -6.55 1.65 12.12
C TRP A 566 -7.11 0.24 11.92
N ALA A 567 -7.86 -0.23 12.91
CA ALA A 567 -8.72 -1.39 12.84
C ALA A 567 -10.18 -0.95 13.07
N TYR A 568 -11.02 -1.13 12.06
CA TYR A 568 -12.46 -0.88 12.11
C TYR A 568 -13.22 -2.20 12.16
N ASN A 569 -13.93 -2.48 13.26
CA ASN A 569 -14.81 -3.64 13.32
C ASN A 569 -16.14 -3.35 12.61
N VAL A 570 -16.45 -4.10 11.55
CA VAL A 570 -17.61 -3.83 10.68
C VAL A 570 -18.96 -4.14 11.35
N ASP A 571 -18.97 -4.96 12.40
CA ASP A 571 -20.19 -5.35 13.11
C ASP A 571 -20.58 -4.35 14.21
N THR A 572 -19.61 -3.63 14.80
CA THR A 572 -19.83 -2.67 15.90
C THR A 572 -19.64 -1.21 15.51
N GLY A 573 -18.92 -0.91 14.42
CA GLY A 573 -18.50 0.45 14.07
C GLY A 573 -17.39 1.01 14.96
N GLU A 574 -16.72 0.15 15.74
CA GLU A 574 -15.58 0.54 16.58
C GLU A 574 -14.32 0.70 15.74
N LEU A 575 -13.74 1.91 15.78
CA LEU A 575 -12.46 2.27 15.17
C LEU A 575 -11.39 2.32 16.26
N SER A 576 -10.25 1.65 16.07
CA SER A 576 -9.13 1.61 17.02
C SER A 576 -7.80 1.87 16.31
N ARG A 577 -6.98 2.77 16.86
CA ARG A 577 -5.61 3.02 16.41
C ARG A 577 -4.73 1.85 16.83
N VAL A 578 -4.13 1.16 15.87
CA VAL A 578 -3.30 -0.04 16.10
C VAL A 578 -1.81 0.29 16.06
N MET A 579 -1.40 1.12 15.12
CA MET A 579 0.00 1.52 14.90
C MET A 579 0.09 3.01 14.59
N SER A 580 1.21 3.62 14.97
CA SER A 580 1.67 4.91 14.44
C SER A 580 2.91 4.65 13.59
N CYS A 581 2.95 5.18 12.39
CA CYS A 581 4.19 5.29 11.62
C CYS A 581 5.07 6.41 12.19
N ALA A 582 6.32 6.48 11.73
CA ALA A 582 7.20 7.60 12.01
C ALA A 582 6.62 8.91 11.45
N ALA A 583 7.03 10.06 11.98
CA ALA A 583 6.51 11.35 11.50
C ALA A 583 6.95 11.61 10.06
N GLY A 584 6.03 12.10 9.23
CA GLY A 584 6.22 12.20 7.77
C GLY A 584 6.29 10.86 7.02
N ALA A 585 6.01 9.72 7.66
CA ALA A 585 5.75 8.43 7.00
C ALA A 585 4.26 8.15 6.91
N GLU A 586 3.85 7.37 5.91
CA GLU A 586 2.51 6.76 5.75
C GLU A 586 2.47 5.29 6.22
N SER A 587 1.28 4.67 6.21
CA SER A 587 1.02 3.30 6.67
C SER A 587 0.61 2.33 5.55
N THR A 588 1.46 2.18 4.54
CA THR A 588 1.23 1.34 3.36
C THR A 588 1.62 -0.15 3.54
N GLY A 589 1.62 -0.93 2.46
CA GLY A 589 2.00 -2.35 2.40
C GLY A 589 1.02 -3.26 3.12
N LEU A 590 -0.23 -2.82 3.25
CA LEU A 590 -1.19 -3.41 4.17
C LEU A 590 -1.69 -4.76 3.67
N HIS A 591 -1.38 -5.82 4.42
CA HIS A 591 -1.88 -7.15 4.12
C HIS A 591 -2.36 -7.89 5.36
N ALA A 592 -3.67 -8.00 5.51
CA ALA A 592 -4.32 -8.83 6.52
C ALA A 592 -4.51 -10.27 6.00
N VAL A 593 -3.92 -11.23 6.70
CA VAL A 593 -4.00 -12.67 6.41
C VAL A 593 -4.74 -13.36 7.53
N ASP A 594 -5.93 -13.88 7.23
CA ASP A 594 -6.73 -14.65 8.18
C ASP A 594 -6.01 -15.92 8.67
N GLU A 595 -5.34 -16.66 7.77
CA GLU A 595 -4.58 -17.85 8.12
C GLU A 595 -3.49 -18.23 7.08
N ILE A 596 -2.24 -18.35 7.53
CA ILE A 596 -1.18 -19.13 6.88
C ILE A 596 -0.61 -20.13 7.90
N ASN A 597 -0.75 -21.43 7.62
CA ASN A 597 -0.32 -22.53 8.49
C ASN A 597 -0.85 -22.40 9.94
N GLY A 598 -2.11 -21.98 10.10
CA GLY A 598 -2.75 -21.76 11.40
C GLY A 598 -2.41 -20.44 12.11
N TRP A 599 -1.71 -19.50 11.46
CA TRP A 599 -1.33 -18.18 12.02
C TRP A 599 -1.91 -17.02 11.23
N THR A 600 -2.31 -15.97 11.94
CA THR A 600 -2.84 -14.72 11.36
C THR A 600 -1.75 -13.66 11.32
N TYR A 601 -1.73 -12.83 10.27
CA TYR A 601 -0.74 -11.76 10.10
C TYR A 601 -1.42 -10.46 9.68
N ILE A 602 -0.83 -9.33 10.10
CA ILE A 602 -1.10 -8.01 9.52
C ILE A 602 0.28 -7.46 9.13
N MET A 603 0.54 -7.34 7.84
CA MET A 603 1.72 -6.64 7.33
C MET A 603 1.43 -5.14 7.23
N SER A 604 2.45 -4.33 7.43
CA SER A 604 2.41 -2.89 7.21
C SER A 604 3.86 -2.40 7.07
N ASN A 605 4.11 -1.55 6.09
CA ASN A 605 5.36 -0.85 5.91
C ASN A 605 5.25 0.57 6.53
N SER A 606 6.31 1.37 6.39
CA SER A 606 6.33 2.76 6.87
C SER A 606 7.08 3.64 5.85
N GLN A 607 6.42 4.01 4.76
CA GLN A 607 7.02 4.69 3.60
C GLN A 607 7.68 6.04 3.99
N HIS A 608 8.71 6.48 3.25
CA HIS A 608 9.37 7.81 3.32
C HIS A 608 9.46 8.50 4.71
N PRO A 609 10.02 7.85 5.75
CA PRO A 609 10.05 8.41 7.09
C PRO A 609 10.84 9.72 7.17
N GLY A 610 10.13 10.79 7.55
CA GLY A 610 10.64 12.15 7.58
C GLY A 610 10.44 12.93 6.28
N ASP A 611 9.43 12.63 5.46
CA ASP A 611 9.04 13.56 4.40
C ASP A 611 8.41 14.83 5.00
N TRP A 612 9.21 15.89 5.03
CA TRP A 612 8.96 17.05 5.89
C TRP A 612 8.24 18.19 5.16
N GLU A 613 6.96 18.00 4.91
CA GLU A 613 6.07 19.06 4.39
C GLU A 613 5.92 20.29 5.30
N SER A 614 5.77 21.46 4.68
CA SER A 614 5.42 22.72 5.35
C SER A 614 4.04 23.20 4.87
N PRO A 615 3.12 23.63 5.77
CA PRO A 615 3.34 23.94 7.18
C PRO A 615 3.08 22.79 8.16
N LEU A 616 2.73 21.59 7.69
CA LEU A 616 2.30 20.46 8.53
C LEU A 616 3.34 20.11 9.62
N HIS A 617 4.61 19.98 9.23
CA HIS A 617 5.68 19.52 10.13
C HIS A 617 6.48 20.64 10.80
N ASP A 618 6.17 21.93 10.52
CA ASP A 618 6.95 23.10 10.97
C ASP A 618 7.20 23.14 12.49
N LYS A 619 6.27 22.60 13.30
CA LYS A 619 6.35 22.63 14.77
C LYS A 619 7.15 21.47 15.37
N VAL A 620 7.38 20.40 14.61
CA VAL A 620 7.97 19.14 15.11
C VAL A 620 9.32 18.81 14.47
N LYS A 621 9.55 19.23 13.22
CA LYS A 621 10.72 18.86 12.39
C LYS A 621 12.05 18.98 13.13
N ASP A 622 12.35 20.14 13.72
CA ASP A 622 13.60 20.39 14.44
C ASP A 622 13.83 19.44 15.64
N THR A 623 12.76 18.91 16.23
CA THR A 623 12.83 17.94 17.33
C THR A 623 12.93 16.50 16.83
N LEU A 624 12.26 16.17 15.71
CA LEU A 624 12.09 14.80 15.24
C LEU A 624 13.15 14.35 14.20
N ASP A 625 13.63 15.24 13.33
CA ASP A 625 14.61 14.96 12.28
C ASP A 625 15.89 14.27 12.79
N PRO A 626 16.49 14.65 13.94
CA PRO A 626 17.65 13.93 14.47
C PRO A 626 17.38 12.46 14.81
N TYR A 627 16.17 12.13 15.26
CA TYR A 627 15.76 10.75 15.55
C TYR A 627 15.46 9.98 14.26
N ILE A 628 14.73 10.59 13.32
CA ILE A 628 14.45 10.01 12.01
C ILE A 628 15.76 9.64 11.30
N ARG A 629 16.71 10.58 11.20
CA ARG A 629 18.00 10.31 10.55
C ARG A 629 18.80 9.21 11.23
N ALA A 630 18.70 9.07 12.55
CA ALA A 630 19.35 8.00 13.31
C ALA A 630 18.72 6.62 13.06
N ASN A 631 17.39 6.56 12.90
CA ASN A 631 16.64 5.33 12.70
C ASN A 631 16.63 4.87 11.23
N PHE A 632 16.60 5.80 10.28
CA PHE A 632 16.24 5.58 8.88
C PHE A 632 17.38 5.90 7.89
N LYS A 633 18.60 5.48 8.24
CA LYS A 633 19.83 5.61 7.41
C LYS A 633 20.09 7.03 6.89
N GLY A 634 19.75 8.05 7.70
CA GLY A 634 19.88 9.47 7.33
C GLY A 634 18.68 10.10 6.64
N GLY A 635 17.54 9.39 6.54
CA GLY A 635 16.37 9.79 5.73
C GLY A 635 16.41 9.20 4.31
N TYR A 636 16.90 7.96 4.18
CA TYR A 636 17.06 7.25 2.90
C TYR A 636 16.57 5.79 2.94
N GLY A 637 16.14 5.28 4.10
CA GLY A 637 15.68 3.90 4.22
C GLY A 637 14.43 3.81 5.07
N SER A 638 13.61 2.78 4.82
CA SER A 638 12.31 2.56 5.44
C SER A 638 12.16 1.12 5.91
N MET A 639 11.22 0.86 6.81
CA MET A 639 10.93 -0.46 7.36
C MET A 639 9.91 -1.24 6.53
N VAL A 640 10.25 -2.49 6.23
CA VAL A 640 9.31 -3.51 5.71
C VAL A 640 9.06 -4.52 6.81
N GLY A 641 7.81 -4.83 7.16
CA GLY A 641 7.54 -5.63 8.35
C GLY A 641 6.08 -6.01 8.60
N TYR A 642 5.84 -6.48 9.83
CA TYR A 642 4.52 -6.99 10.24
C TYR A 642 4.26 -6.81 11.74
N ILE A 643 2.98 -6.86 12.10
CA ILE A 643 2.49 -6.78 13.47
C ILE A 643 2.51 -8.18 14.10
N THR A 644 3.15 -8.26 15.27
CA THR A 644 3.27 -9.46 16.12
C THR A 644 2.28 -9.42 17.28
N GLY A 645 2.08 -10.55 17.95
CA GLY A 645 1.04 -10.73 18.98
C GLY A 645 -0.27 -11.32 18.44
N MET A 646 -0.34 -11.58 17.13
CA MET A 646 -1.49 -12.23 16.49
C MET A 646 -1.65 -13.70 16.93
N PRO A 647 -2.88 -14.18 17.19
CA PRO A 647 -3.14 -15.52 17.69
C PRO A 647 -3.18 -16.56 16.56
N LYS A 648 -3.33 -17.84 16.94
CA LYS A 648 -3.98 -18.82 16.06
C LYS A 648 -5.50 -18.61 16.09
N LEU A 649 -6.11 -18.38 14.93
CA LEU A 649 -7.56 -18.36 14.77
C LEU A 649 -8.04 -19.78 14.37
N ALA A 650 -8.21 -20.62 15.38
CA ALA A 650 -8.50 -22.06 15.28
C ALA A 650 -9.96 -22.41 14.93
#